data_AF-A0A424PBA4-F1
#
_entry.id   AF-A0A424PBA4-F1
#
_cell.length_a   1.000
_cell.length_b   1.000
_cell.length_c   1.000
_cell.angle_alpha   90.00
_cell.angle_beta   90.00
_cell.angle_gamma   90.00
#
_symmetry.space_group_name_H-M   'P 1'
#
loop_
_entity.id
_entity.type
_entity.pdbx_description
1 polymer ?
#
loop_
_entity_poly.entity_id
_entity_poly.type
_entity_poly.pdbx_seq_one_letter_code
_entity_poly.pdbx_strand_id
1 'polypeptide(L)'
;MNFSNKYLQFVIGYIAFSFSILEGLSFLIDNYGISPKLLDYTLLTLVVGFFGTIAYQIIISQSKKIVEKSTKKVNIKGYLSYLNIAFTILIGGFFIYYYNKSTSKDELFEVKLPEIIDAFENNEVSKVYDEIIKLKNNNVSNPIIDTYFEKVTSEVDIISTPKEYEVYMDLQNDSIENWIFMGKTPISKIRVPNDWFTLKFIFGDNEFIARSSVNALRGKRNYGFPEVNKFDSAKFNLVLGGKRSLQFPGLDHYSSIEIGPYLISKFEVTNKEYLDFILDEGYEKEEYWEFAIDEDSDFMNSTINSFTGKFGRKGPSNWSYGMYPEGQENFPVTGISWYESMAYANYKNLSLPNVYQWASAATLSISSSFMYNSNFSQNQLINVGSKENSNFFGLYDIAGNVREWIVNSLSDDSSIKGILGGSFTDEPYYFNDYFGQSSLDRSIGNGIRLVKNLKSEYKTDLTANDQYFVKVRDFLNEKNISDDVFEIFKSQYDYKKLSLNKVEETLDYSVSSFAVDKFTIDAAYDDEKLPGYVFYDKNIDKPYKPIIFFPGSNALNTDSFENGIENRMKRFSYLLSEGYAIIHPIYKSTYERRNDIKSDYPDETDGYKNAVIKWGKDYKRAIDYIESRDDMDMDKLSYYGISWGGSIANILLAIDDRVKNSILYVAGIEFQTCKKEVDKFYYTSRIKIPVLMVNGKYDHFFPLETSQIPMFKLLGTPEEDKKHYVYETGHYVPRDELIKLHLDWLKKYDT
;
A
#
# COMPACT_ATOMS: atom_id res chain seq x y z
N MET A 1 -59.18 -23.27 -53.73
CA MET A 1 -58.94 -21.86 -54.13
C MET A 1 -57.50 -21.74 -54.59
N ASN A 2 -57.24 -21.33 -55.84
CA ASN A 2 -55.90 -21.31 -56.41
C ASN A 2 -55.32 -19.88 -56.38
N PHE A 3 -54.68 -19.48 -55.27
CA PHE A 3 -53.97 -18.20 -55.15
C PHE A 3 -52.49 -18.35 -55.52
N SER A 4 -52.21 -18.68 -56.79
CA SER A 4 -50.86 -18.60 -57.36
C SER A 4 -50.46 -17.13 -57.54
N ASN A 5 -50.05 -16.48 -56.45
CA ASN A 5 -49.47 -15.15 -56.50
C ASN A 5 -48.00 -15.25 -56.93
N LYS A 6 -47.74 -15.06 -58.23
CA LYS A 6 -46.38 -15.12 -58.82
C LYS A 6 -45.36 -14.20 -58.12
N TYR A 7 -45.81 -13.08 -57.56
CA TYR A 7 -44.92 -12.20 -56.77
C TYR A 7 -44.52 -12.83 -55.44
N LEU A 8 -45.45 -13.50 -54.73
CA LEU A 8 -45.13 -14.19 -53.49
C LEU A 8 -44.19 -15.39 -53.75
N GLN A 9 -44.41 -16.12 -54.85
CA GLN A 9 -43.50 -17.19 -55.29
C GLN A 9 -42.10 -16.65 -55.65
N PHE A 10 -42.01 -15.48 -56.31
CA PHE A 10 -40.73 -14.82 -56.57
C PHE A 10 -40.03 -14.38 -55.29
N VAL A 11 -40.74 -13.77 -54.34
CA VAL A 11 -40.16 -13.33 -53.06
C VAL A 11 -39.65 -14.51 -52.24
N ILE A 12 -40.46 -15.57 -52.10
CA ILE A 12 -40.04 -16.80 -51.40
C ILE A 12 -38.83 -17.45 -52.10
N GLY A 13 -38.85 -17.52 -53.44
CA GLY A 13 -37.72 -18.04 -54.23
C GLY A 13 -36.45 -17.21 -54.09
N TYR A 14 -36.56 -15.87 -54.06
CA TYR A 14 -35.42 -14.98 -53.88
C TYR A 14 -34.84 -15.05 -52.46
N ILE A 15 -35.69 -15.19 -51.44
CA ILE A 15 -35.26 -15.42 -50.05
C ILE A 15 -34.52 -16.74 -49.95
N ALA A 16 -35.08 -17.84 -50.49
CA ALA A 16 -34.42 -19.15 -50.48
C ALA A 16 -33.06 -19.12 -51.21
N PHE A 17 -33.00 -18.50 -52.39
CA PHE A 17 -31.76 -18.30 -53.16
C PHE A 17 -30.72 -17.48 -52.39
N SER A 18 -31.14 -16.38 -51.76
CA SER A 18 -30.26 -15.53 -50.94
C SER A 18 -29.71 -16.30 -49.74
N PHE A 19 -30.56 -17.10 -49.08
CA PHE A 19 -30.17 -17.92 -47.94
C PHE A 19 -29.13 -18.97 -48.34
N SER A 20 -29.33 -19.71 -49.44
CA SER A 20 -28.36 -20.69 -49.94
C SER A 20 -27.01 -20.07 -50.33
N ILE A 21 -27.00 -18.83 -50.84
CA ILE A 21 -25.74 -18.10 -51.11
C ILE A 21 -25.03 -17.77 -49.79
N LEU A 22 -25.74 -17.20 -48.81
CA LEU A 22 -25.16 -16.79 -47.52
C LEU A 22 -24.66 -17.99 -46.71
N GLU A 23 -25.41 -19.10 -46.71
CA GLU A 23 -25.03 -20.36 -46.05
C GLU A 23 -23.78 -20.98 -46.68
N GLY A 24 -23.70 -21.00 -48.02
CA GLY A 24 -22.49 -21.41 -48.74
C GLY A 24 -21.30 -20.48 -48.51
N LEU A 25 -21.53 -19.17 -48.34
CA LEU A 25 -20.47 -18.20 -48.04
C LEU A 25 -19.97 -18.33 -46.60
N SER A 26 -20.86 -18.56 -45.62
CA SER A 26 -20.49 -18.82 -44.22
C SER A 26 -19.56 -20.02 -44.13
N PHE A 27 -19.94 -21.15 -44.76
CA PHE A 27 -19.08 -22.34 -44.83
C PHE A 27 -17.68 -22.04 -45.39
N LEU A 28 -17.55 -21.14 -46.38
CA LEU A 28 -16.25 -20.75 -46.93
C LEU A 28 -15.46 -19.83 -45.99
N ILE A 29 -16.13 -18.90 -45.29
CA ILE A 29 -15.51 -18.03 -44.28
C ILE A 29 -14.96 -18.87 -43.12
N ASP A 30 -15.80 -19.74 -42.56
CA ASP A 30 -15.51 -20.54 -41.38
C ASP A 30 -14.36 -21.55 -41.60
N ASN A 31 -14.21 -22.08 -42.83
CA ASN A 31 -13.21 -23.11 -43.14
C ASN A 31 -11.94 -22.59 -43.84
N TYR A 32 -11.94 -21.38 -44.41
CA TYR A 32 -10.82 -20.87 -45.23
C TYR A 32 -10.29 -19.48 -44.81
N GLY A 33 -10.72 -18.95 -43.65
CA GLY A 33 -10.16 -17.71 -43.09
C GLY A 33 -10.43 -16.46 -43.92
N ILE A 34 -11.52 -16.45 -44.69
CA ILE A 34 -11.93 -15.33 -45.53
C ILE A 34 -12.52 -14.24 -44.62
N SER A 35 -12.28 -12.96 -44.93
CA SER A 35 -12.78 -11.85 -44.12
C SER A 35 -14.32 -11.89 -43.96
N PRO A 36 -14.85 -11.82 -42.72
CA PRO A 36 -16.30 -11.81 -42.46
C PRO A 36 -17.06 -10.72 -43.22
N LYS A 37 -16.40 -9.59 -43.52
CA LYS A 37 -16.97 -8.46 -44.29
C LYS A 37 -17.44 -8.87 -45.70
N LEU A 38 -16.97 -10.00 -46.24
CA LEU A 38 -17.47 -10.53 -47.51
C LEU A 38 -18.94 -11.00 -47.40
N LEU A 39 -19.37 -11.48 -46.22
CA LEU A 39 -20.77 -11.82 -45.96
C LEU A 39 -21.65 -10.56 -46.06
N ASP A 40 -21.22 -9.45 -45.45
CA ASP A 40 -21.92 -8.16 -45.45
C ASP A 40 -22.06 -7.58 -46.86
N TYR A 41 -20.98 -7.56 -47.66
CA TYR A 41 -21.03 -7.09 -49.04
C TYR A 41 -21.93 -7.97 -49.92
N THR A 42 -21.93 -9.28 -49.70
CA THR A 42 -22.80 -10.23 -50.41
C THR A 42 -24.26 -10.01 -50.04
N LEU A 43 -24.57 -9.85 -48.74
CA LEU A 43 -25.90 -9.53 -48.25
C LEU A 43 -26.40 -8.19 -48.82
N LEU A 44 -25.56 -7.14 -48.80
CA LEU A 44 -25.89 -5.83 -49.39
C LEU A 44 -26.20 -5.96 -50.89
N THR A 45 -25.41 -6.74 -51.62
CA THR A 45 -25.60 -6.99 -53.06
C THR A 45 -26.93 -7.71 -53.33
N LEU A 46 -27.28 -8.71 -52.51
CA LEU A 46 -28.56 -9.43 -52.61
C LEU A 46 -29.75 -8.51 -52.30
N VAL A 47 -29.64 -7.63 -51.29
CA VAL A 47 -30.69 -6.65 -50.97
C VAL A 47 -30.87 -5.63 -52.10
N VAL A 48 -29.80 -5.07 -52.64
CA VAL A 48 -29.85 -4.14 -53.79
C VAL A 48 -30.40 -4.86 -55.04
N GLY A 49 -30.00 -6.11 -55.28
CA GLY A 49 -30.53 -6.95 -56.36
C GLY A 49 -32.02 -7.25 -56.24
N PHE A 50 -32.53 -7.46 -55.01
CA PHE A 50 -33.95 -7.62 -54.75
C PHE A 50 -34.76 -6.36 -55.09
N PHE A 51 -34.33 -5.19 -54.62
CA PHE A 51 -35.00 -3.93 -54.97
C PHE A 51 -34.88 -3.59 -56.46
N GLY A 52 -33.72 -3.86 -57.08
CA GLY A 52 -33.51 -3.69 -58.51
C GLY A 52 -34.42 -4.57 -59.38
N THR A 53 -34.58 -5.85 -59.00
CA THR A 53 -35.48 -6.77 -59.72
C THR A 53 -36.96 -6.42 -59.53
N ILE A 54 -37.37 -5.93 -58.35
CA ILE A 54 -38.72 -5.37 -58.13
C ILE A 54 -38.93 -4.11 -58.99
N ALA A 55 -37.99 -3.17 -59.00
CA ALA A 55 -38.07 -1.96 -59.82
C ALA A 55 -38.17 -2.29 -61.32
N TYR A 56 -37.37 -3.23 -61.80
CA TYR A 56 -37.42 -3.74 -63.17
C TYR A 56 -38.78 -4.38 -63.52
N GLN A 57 -39.36 -5.20 -62.63
CA GLN A 57 -40.71 -5.73 -62.82
C GLN A 57 -41.79 -4.64 -62.82
N ILE A 58 -41.66 -3.61 -61.98
CA ILE A 58 -42.58 -2.47 -61.98
C ILE A 58 -42.51 -1.72 -63.31
N ILE A 59 -41.31 -1.41 -63.81
CA ILE A 59 -41.08 -0.73 -65.11
C ILE A 59 -41.67 -1.54 -66.27
N ILE A 60 -41.43 -2.86 -66.31
CA ILE A 60 -42.01 -3.75 -67.34
C ILE A 60 -43.54 -3.90 -67.20
N SER A 61 -44.09 -3.83 -65.98
CA SER A 61 -45.54 -3.86 -65.78
C SER A 61 -46.22 -2.56 -66.25
N GLN A 62 -45.48 -1.44 -66.27
CA GLN A 62 -45.95 -0.16 -66.78
C GLN A 62 -45.87 -0.08 -68.31
N SER A 63 -44.83 -0.66 -68.94
CA SER A 63 -44.72 -0.69 -70.41
C SER A 63 -45.74 -1.63 -71.11
N LYS A 64 -46.39 -2.54 -70.37
CA LYS A 64 -47.43 -3.46 -70.90
C LYS A 64 -48.89 -3.01 -70.67
N LYS A 65 -49.16 -1.70 -70.52
CA LYS A 65 -50.51 -1.18 -70.21
C LYS A 65 -51.16 -0.35 -71.33
N ILE A 66 -51.49 -1.01 -72.44
CA ILE A 66 -52.32 -0.54 -73.57
C ILE A 66 -53.03 -1.79 -74.12
N VAL A 67 -54.36 -1.99 -74.16
CA VAL A 67 -55.56 -1.21 -73.79
C VAL A 67 -56.51 -2.11 -72.95
N GLU A 68 -57.42 -1.53 -72.14
CA GLU A 68 -58.88 -1.87 -72.01
C GLU A 68 -59.50 -1.48 -70.65
N LYS A 69 -60.84 -1.38 -70.61
CA LYS A 69 -61.61 -0.42 -69.78
C LYS A 69 -62.51 -1.08 -68.71
N SER A 70 -62.67 -0.37 -67.59
CA SER A 70 -63.76 -0.50 -66.57
C SER A 70 -63.80 -1.80 -65.76
N THR A 71 -63.75 -1.76 -64.42
CA THR A 71 -64.87 -1.37 -63.54
C THR A 71 -64.34 -1.10 -62.11
N LYS A 72 -65.04 -0.29 -61.30
CA LYS A 72 -64.65 -0.04 -59.90
C LYS A 72 -64.81 -1.31 -59.05
N LYS A 73 -63.70 -1.96 -58.67
CA LYS A 73 -63.60 -2.84 -57.50
C LYS A 73 -62.64 -2.23 -56.49
N VAL A 74 -62.92 -2.43 -55.20
CA VAL A 74 -62.20 -1.84 -54.06
C VAL A 74 -60.70 -2.10 -54.18
N ASN A 75 -59.89 -1.04 -54.05
CA ASN A 75 -58.46 -1.07 -54.35
C ASN A 75 -57.63 -1.70 -53.20
N ILE A 76 -57.81 -3.00 -52.97
CA ILE A 76 -57.04 -3.79 -52.00
C ILE A 76 -55.53 -3.72 -52.28
N LYS A 77 -55.12 -3.49 -53.54
CA LYS A 77 -53.70 -3.26 -53.90
C LYS A 77 -53.10 -2.00 -53.27
N GLY A 78 -53.89 -0.95 -53.03
CA GLY A 78 -53.42 0.27 -52.37
C GLY A 78 -53.03 0.04 -50.90
N TYR A 79 -53.88 -0.66 -50.15
CA TYR A 79 -53.58 -1.03 -48.76
C TYR A 79 -52.37 -1.96 -48.66
N LEU A 80 -52.26 -2.95 -49.55
CA LEU A 80 -51.09 -3.84 -49.61
C LEU A 80 -49.78 -3.08 -49.89
N SER A 81 -49.78 -2.02 -50.70
CA SER A 81 -48.57 -1.20 -50.91
C SER A 81 -48.14 -0.41 -49.67
N TYR A 82 -49.08 0.17 -48.91
CA TYR A 82 -48.74 0.83 -47.64
C TYR A 82 -48.25 -0.17 -46.58
N LEU A 83 -48.85 -1.35 -46.53
CA LEU A 83 -48.41 -2.45 -45.66
C LEU A 83 -46.98 -2.90 -46.00
N ASN A 84 -46.65 -3.02 -47.29
CA ASN A 84 -45.30 -3.34 -47.73
C ASN A 84 -44.28 -2.24 -47.38
N ILE A 85 -44.64 -0.96 -47.54
CA ILE A 85 -43.76 0.17 -47.16
C ILE A 85 -43.50 0.14 -45.65
N ALA A 86 -44.54 -0.03 -44.83
CA ALA A 86 -44.39 -0.14 -43.38
C ALA A 86 -43.53 -1.34 -42.97
N PHE A 87 -43.70 -2.50 -43.63
CA PHE A 87 -42.90 -3.70 -43.39
C PHE A 87 -41.43 -3.51 -43.81
N THR A 88 -41.16 -2.82 -44.92
CA THR A 88 -39.79 -2.46 -45.35
C THR A 88 -39.12 -1.48 -44.38
N ILE A 89 -39.84 -0.49 -43.86
CA ILE A 89 -39.33 0.45 -42.85
C ILE A 89 -39.03 -0.30 -41.54
N LEU A 90 -39.89 -1.24 -41.13
CA LEU A 90 -39.64 -2.12 -39.98
C LEU A 90 -38.40 -2.98 -40.15
N ILE A 91 -38.21 -3.62 -41.31
CA ILE A 91 -37.01 -4.40 -41.62
C ILE A 91 -35.76 -3.50 -41.65
N GLY A 92 -35.84 -2.31 -42.24
CA GLY A 92 -34.74 -1.35 -42.26
C GLY A 92 -34.35 -0.86 -40.86
N GLY A 93 -35.33 -0.54 -40.01
CA GLY A 93 -35.08 -0.18 -38.61
C GLY A 93 -34.49 -1.35 -37.80
N PHE A 94 -34.99 -2.57 -38.02
CA PHE A 94 -34.44 -3.78 -37.40
C PHE A 94 -33.01 -4.07 -37.87
N PHE A 95 -32.69 -3.80 -39.14
CA PHE A 95 -31.34 -3.91 -39.70
C PHE A 95 -30.39 -2.87 -39.11
N ILE A 96 -30.79 -1.59 -39.02
CA ILE A 96 -29.97 -0.54 -38.37
C ILE A 96 -29.71 -0.89 -36.90
N TYR A 97 -30.72 -1.39 -36.18
CA TYR A 97 -30.56 -1.87 -34.80
C TYR A 97 -29.55 -3.02 -34.70
N TYR A 98 -29.64 -4.03 -35.58
CA TYR A 98 -28.71 -5.17 -35.58
C TYR A 98 -27.30 -4.80 -36.03
N TYR A 99 -27.15 -3.93 -37.03
CA TYR A 99 -25.86 -3.46 -37.52
C TYR A 99 -25.11 -2.71 -36.43
N ASN A 100 -25.74 -1.70 -35.80
CA ASN A 100 -25.15 -0.95 -34.69
C ASN A 100 -24.77 -1.87 -33.51
N LYS A 101 -25.54 -2.94 -33.27
CA LYS A 101 -25.28 -3.95 -32.24
C LYS A 101 -24.15 -4.92 -32.59
N SER A 102 -23.81 -5.07 -33.87
CA SER A 102 -22.62 -5.79 -34.32
C SER A 102 -21.38 -4.93 -34.15
N THR A 103 -21.41 -3.69 -34.65
CA THR A 103 -20.27 -2.76 -34.57
C THR A 103 -19.82 -2.51 -33.13
N SER A 104 -20.76 -2.42 -32.18
CA SER A 104 -20.47 -2.26 -30.75
C SER A 104 -19.87 -3.51 -30.09
N LYS A 105 -20.00 -4.70 -30.69
CA LYS A 105 -19.27 -5.90 -30.25
C LYS A 105 -17.84 -5.90 -30.77
N ASP A 106 -17.67 -5.55 -32.05
CA ASP A 106 -16.35 -5.53 -32.68
C ASP A 106 -15.43 -4.52 -31.96
N GLU A 107 -15.92 -3.31 -31.66
CA GLU A 107 -15.21 -2.31 -30.84
C GLU A 107 -14.83 -2.83 -29.43
N LEU A 108 -15.71 -3.62 -28.80
CA LEU A 108 -15.45 -4.19 -27.49
C LEU A 108 -14.31 -5.22 -27.50
N PHE A 109 -14.29 -6.09 -28.51
CA PHE A 109 -13.32 -7.19 -28.59
C PHE A 109 -12.02 -6.82 -29.30
N GLU A 110 -12.05 -5.97 -30.33
CA GLU A 110 -10.86 -5.59 -31.11
C GLU A 110 -10.08 -4.40 -30.51
N VAL A 111 -10.72 -3.58 -29.68
CA VAL A 111 -10.10 -2.36 -29.08
C VAL A 111 -10.14 -2.39 -27.56
N LYS A 112 -11.33 -2.38 -26.96
CA LYS A 112 -11.46 -2.13 -25.52
C LYS A 112 -10.96 -3.26 -24.63
N LEU A 113 -11.14 -4.52 -25.03
CA LEU A 113 -10.65 -5.66 -24.25
C LEU A 113 -9.10 -5.76 -24.29
N PRO A 114 -8.41 -5.61 -25.44
CA PRO A 114 -6.96 -5.44 -25.48
C PRO A 114 -6.46 -4.29 -24.60
N GLU A 115 -7.05 -3.08 -24.68
CA GLU A 115 -6.66 -1.94 -23.82
C GLU A 115 -6.74 -2.26 -22.32
N ILE A 116 -7.76 -3.02 -21.89
CA ILE A 116 -7.94 -3.47 -20.50
C ILE A 116 -6.89 -4.52 -20.10
N ILE A 117 -6.55 -5.45 -21.01
CA ILE A 117 -5.55 -6.49 -20.76
C ILE A 117 -4.15 -5.85 -20.66
N ASP A 118 -3.78 -5.01 -21.62
CA ASP A 118 -2.48 -4.31 -21.63
C ASP A 118 -2.32 -3.43 -20.38
N ALA A 119 -3.37 -2.71 -19.97
CA ALA A 119 -3.36 -1.92 -18.73
C ALA A 119 -3.22 -2.80 -17.48
N PHE A 120 -3.85 -3.97 -17.46
CA PHE A 120 -3.72 -4.93 -16.36
C PHE A 120 -2.30 -5.53 -16.27
N GLU A 121 -1.72 -5.93 -17.40
CA GLU A 121 -0.36 -6.50 -17.47
C GLU A 121 0.73 -5.48 -17.07
N ASN A 122 0.51 -4.20 -17.39
CA ASN A 122 1.35 -3.08 -16.95
C ASN A 122 1.03 -2.57 -15.53
N ASN A 123 0.12 -3.25 -14.80
CA ASN A 123 -0.28 -2.92 -13.42
C ASN A 123 -0.92 -1.51 -13.26
N GLU A 124 -1.58 -1.01 -14.31
CA GLU A 124 -2.29 0.28 -14.35
C GLU A 124 -3.71 0.16 -13.74
N VAL A 125 -3.79 -0.25 -12.46
CA VAL A 125 -5.02 -0.60 -11.72
C VAL A 125 -6.15 0.43 -11.90
N SER A 126 -5.86 1.72 -11.69
CA SER A 126 -6.85 2.79 -11.81
C SER A 126 -7.41 2.94 -13.23
N LYS A 127 -6.58 2.76 -14.28
CA LYS A 127 -7.01 2.82 -15.69
C LYS A 127 -7.89 1.63 -16.07
N VAL A 128 -7.56 0.43 -15.58
CA VAL A 128 -8.41 -0.77 -15.74
C VAL A 128 -9.78 -0.54 -15.10
N TYR A 129 -9.82 0.04 -13.89
CA TYR A 129 -11.07 0.37 -13.22
C TYR A 129 -11.91 1.39 -14.02
N ASP A 130 -11.29 2.50 -14.45
CA ASP A 130 -11.96 3.57 -15.21
C ASP A 130 -12.61 3.06 -16.50
N GLU A 131 -11.88 2.30 -17.33
CA GLU A 131 -12.43 1.75 -18.57
C GLU A 131 -13.56 0.75 -18.31
N ILE A 132 -13.43 -0.11 -17.29
CA ILE A 132 -14.49 -1.05 -16.95
C ILE A 132 -15.75 -0.34 -16.41
N ILE A 133 -15.61 0.70 -15.59
CA ILE A 133 -16.75 1.49 -15.11
C ILE A 133 -17.44 2.23 -16.26
N LYS A 134 -16.71 2.81 -17.21
CA LYS A 134 -17.29 3.41 -18.43
C LYS A 134 -18.12 2.38 -19.22
N LEU A 135 -17.59 1.17 -19.40
CA LEU A 135 -18.29 0.09 -20.11
C LEU A 135 -19.55 -0.37 -19.34
N LYS A 136 -19.47 -0.54 -18.01
CA LYS A 136 -20.62 -0.91 -17.18
C LYS A 136 -21.72 0.15 -17.15
N ASN A 137 -21.36 1.44 -17.08
CA ASN A 137 -22.31 2.55 -17.16
C ASN A 137 -23.04 2.58 -18.52
N ASN A 138 -22.38 2.13 -19.59
CA ASN A 138 -22.98 1.96 -20.92
C ASN A 138 -23.76 0.62 -21.08
N ASN A 139 -24.04 -0.10 -20.00
CA ASN A 139 -24.72 -1.41 -19.96
C ASN A 139 -24.02 -2.52 -20.76
N VAL A 140 -22.69 -2.44 -20.92
CA VAL A 140 -21.90 -3.53 -21.51
C VAL A 140 -21.63 -4.60 -20.45
N SER A 141 -21.98 -5.85 -20.75
CA SER A 141 -21.73 -7.02 -19.90
C SER A 141 -20.91 -8.06 -20.66
N ASN A 142 -19.81 -8.51 -20.04
CA ASN A 142 -18.90 -9.51 -20.58
C ASN A 142 -18.17 -10.21 -19.40
N PRO A 143 -18.20 -11.55 -19.28
CA PRO A 143 -17.56 -12.27 -18.18
C PRO A 143 -16.06 -12.00 -18.03
N ILE A 144 -15.36 -11.70 -19.12
CA ILE A 144 -13.92 -11.36 -19.08
C ILE A 144 -13.71 -10.00 -18.40
N ILE A 145 -14.56 -9.02 -18.71
CA ILE A 145 -14.56 -7.69 -18.09
C ILE A 145 -14.87 -7.81 -16.60
N ASP A 146 -15.86 -8.63 -16.22
CA ASP A 146 -16.17 -8.89 -14.82
C ASP A 146 -14.99 -9.57 -14.09
N THR A 147 -14.29 -10.50 -14.76
CA THR A 147 -13.08 -11.15 -14.21
C THR A 147 -11.95 -10.14 -13.95
N TYR A 148 -11.66 -9.24 -14.88
CA TYR A 148 -10.66 -8.19 -14.66
C TYR A 148 -11.09 -7.20 -13.58
N PHE A 149 -12.38 -6.84 -13.53
CA PHE A 149 -12.93 -6.00 -12.47
C PHE A 149 -12.73 -6.62 -11.09
N GLU A 150 -12.95 -7.93 -10.94
CA GLU A 150 -12.74 -8.63 -9.67
C GLU A 150 -11.25 -8.70 -9.27
N LYS A 151 -10.34 -8.86 -10.24
CA LYS A 151 -8.89 -8.83 -9.99
C LYS A 151 -8.38 -7.46 -9.52
N VAL A 152 -8.91 -6.37 -10.08
CA VAL A 152 -8.44 -5.00 -9.77
C VAL A 152 -9.23 -4.30 -8.67
N THR A 153 -10.28 -4.91 -8.10
CA THR A 153 -11.08 -4.30 -7.02
C THR A 153 -11.12 -5.13 -5.75
N SER A 154 -11.53 -4.50 -4.65
CA SER A 154 -11.88 -5.15 -3.39
C SER A 154 -13.23 -4.69 -2.87
N GLU A 155 -13.98 -5.62 -2.30
CA GLU A 155 -15.16 -5.31 -1.47
C GLU A 155 -14.71 -4.70 -0.13
N VAL A 156 -15.28 -3.54 0.21
CA VAL A 156 -14.98 -2.78 1.44
C VAL A 156 -16.24 -2.10 1.99
N ASP A 157 -16.16 -1.61 3.23
CA ASP A 157 -17.17 -0.74 3.84
C ASP A 157 -16.64 0.70 3.96
N ILE A 158 -17.50 1.70 3.76
CA ILE A 158 -17.19 3.13 3.99
C ILE A 158 -18.14 3.65 5.07
N ILE A 159 -17.59 3.96 6.23
CA ILE A 159 -18.34 4.37 7.43
C ILE A 159 -17.84 5.71 7.96
N SER A 160 -18.74 6.53 8.49
CA SER A 160 -18.42 7.84 9.07
C SER A 160 -19.21 8.14 10.33
N THR A 161 -18.75 9.16 11.05
CA THR A 161 -19.38 9.72 12.25
C THR A 161 -19.32 11.25 12.18
N PRO A 162 -20.45 11.96 12.01
CA PRO A 162 -21.82 11.46 11.86
C PRO A 162 -22.06 10.63 10.58
N LYS A 163 -23.22 9.97 10.50
CA LYS A 163 -23.69 9.21 9.32
C LYS A 163 -24.37 10.12 8.29
N GLU A 164 -24.94 9.53 7.23
CA GLU A 164 -25.71 10.19 6.16
C GLU A 164 -24.92 11.14 5.23
N TYR A 165 -23.59 11.14 5.27
CA TYR A 165 -22.76 11.84 4.28
C TYR A 165 -22.87 11.17 2.90
N GLU A 166 -23.08 11.97 1.86
CA GLU A 166 -22.95 11.56 0.47
C GLU A 166 -21.47 11.37 0.12
N VAL A 167 -21.11 10.19 -0.37
CA VAL A 167 -19.73 9.83 -0.70
C VAL A 167 -19.54 9.83 -2.20
N TYR A 168 -18.46 10.47 -2.64
CA TYR A 168 -17.96 10.43 -4.00
C TYR A 168 -16.51 9.96 -4.01
N MET A 169 -16.08 9.29 -5.08
CA MET A 169 -14.72 8.82 -5.28
C MET A 169 -14.12 9.44 -6.55
N ASP A 170 -12.83 9.76 -6.49
CA ASP A 170 -11.99 10.17 -7.61
C ASP A 170 -10.68 9.38 -7.57
N LEU A 171 -10.13 9.05 -8.73
CA LEU A 171 -8.92 8.24 -8.92
C LEU A 171 -7.73 9.05 -9.40
N GLN A 172 -7.98 10.20 -10.01
CA GLN A 172 -6.94 11.07 -10.54
C GLN A 172 -6.89 12.30 -9.64
N ASN A 173 -5.74 12.57 -9.02
CA ASN A 173 -5.57 13.67 -8.06
C ASN A 173 -5.67 15.08 -8.70
N ASP A 174 -6.12 15.19 -9.94
CA ASP A 174 -6.27 16.45 -10.66
C ASP A 174 -7.59 17.13 -10.34
N SER A 175 -7.55 18.45 -10.29
CA SER A 175 -8.73 19.27 -10.10
C SER A 175 -9.67 19.15 -11.31
N ILE A 176 -10.93 18.79 -11.04
CA ILE A 176 -12.14 18.98 -11.88
C ILE A 176 -12.37 17.86 -12.93
N GLU A 177 -13.19 16.84 -12.61
CA GLU A 177 -14.67 16.87 -12.84
C GLU A 177 -15.37 15.50 -12.64
N ASN A 178 -14.66 14.37 -12.60
CA ASN A 178 -15.23 13.01 -12.67
C ASN A 178 -15.49 12.31 -11.31
N TRP A 179 -16.26 12.96 -10.44
CA TRP A 179 -16.65 12.38 -9.14
C TRP A 179 -17.67 11.23 -9.28
N ILE A 180 -17.26 9.99 -8.99
CA ILE A 180 -18.13 8.80 -8.99
C ILE A 180 -18.96 8.79 -7.70
N PHE A 181 -20.29 8.87 -7.78
CA PHE A 181 -21.15 8.75 -6.60
C PHE A 181 -21.19 7.31 -6.08
N MET A 182 -20.86 7.14 -4.79
CA MET A 182 -20.69 5.84 -4.14
C MET A 182 -21.88 5.45 -3.24
N GLY A 183 -22.67 6.42 -2.78
CA GLY A 183 -23.81 6.21 -1.88
C GLY A 183 -23.81 7.15 -0.68
N LYS A 184 -24.56 6.79 0.38
CA LYS A 184 -24.55 7.51 1.67
C LYS A 184 -24.01 6.62 2.78
N THR A 185 -23.20 7.19 3.68
CA THR A 185 -22.60 6.46 4.81
C THR A 185 -23.65 6.03 5.84
N PRO A 186 -23.61 4.80 6.37
CA PRO A 186 -22.64 3.74 6.11
C PRO A 186 -22.92 3.00 4.79
N ILE A 187 -21.92 2.91 3.93
CA ILE A 187 -21.96 2.11 2.71
C ILE A 187 -21.30 0.77 3.01
N SER A 188 -21.99 -0.33 2.74
CA SER A 188 -21.44 -1.68 2.90
C SER A 188 -21.23 -2.39 1.57
N LYS A 189 -20.20 -3.24 1.51
CA LYS A 189 -19.89 -4.11 0.37
C LYS A 189 -19.68 -3.39 -0.97
N ILE A 190 -19.10 -2.19 -0.95
CA ILE A 190 -18.79 -1.45 -2.18
C ILE A 190 -17.45 -1.91 -2.77
N ARG A 191 -17.35 -1.97 -4.11
CA ARG A 191 -16.10 -2.30 -4.81
C ARG A 191 -15.33 -1.04 -5.20
N VAL A 192 -14.15 -0.89 -4.61
CA VAL A 192 -13.17 0.16 -4.91
C VAL A 192 -11.93 -0.47 -5.55
N PRO A 193 -11.15 0.25 -6.37
CA PRO A 193 -9.93 -0.28 -6.98
C PRO A 193 -8.84 -0.53 -5.94
N ASN A 194 -7.96 -1.50 -6.23
CA ASN A 194 -6.82 -1.91 -5.42
C ASN A 194 -5.64 -0.90 -5.51
N ASP A 195 -5.95 0.38 -5.40
CA ASP A 195 -5.06 1.53 -5.59
C ASP A 195 -5.34 2.62 -4.53
N TRP A 196 -4.68 3.77 -4.64
CA TRP A 196 -5.02 5.00 -3.93
C TRP A 196 -6.13 5.77 -4.65
N PHE A 197 -7.04 6.35 -3.89
CA PHE A 197 -8.12 7.18 -4.40
C PHE A 197 -8.48 8.27 -3.39
N THR A 198 -9.17 9.30 -3.86
CA THR A 198 -9.66 10.40 -3.04
C THR A 198 -11.16 10.26 -2.84
N LEU A 199 -11.61 10.36 -1.59
CA LEU A 199 -13.02 10.37 -1.22
C LEU A 199 -13.45 11.80 -0.88
N LYS A 200 -14.61 12.21 -1.38
CA LYS A 200 -15.30 13.45 -0.99
C LYS A 200 -16.59 13.11 -0.28
N PHE A 201 -16.84 13.79 0.83
CA PHE A 201 -17.99 13.59 1.70
C PHE A 201 -18.79 14.89 1.79
N ILE A 202 -20.09 14.84 1.48
CA ILE A 202 -20.97 16.01 1.47
C ILE A 202 -22.15 15.81 2.43
N PHE A 203 -22.43 16.80 3.27
CA PHE A 203 -23.63 16.86 4.11
C PHE A 203 -24.10 18.31 4.30
N GLY A 204 -25.19 18.69 3.62
CA GLY A 204 -25.62 20.08 3.56
C GLY A 204 -24.55 20.96 2.92
N ASP A 205 -24.18 22.06 3.58
CA ASP A 205 -23.11 22.97 3.13
C ASP A 205 -21.69 22.50 3.54
N ASN A 206 -21.57 21.32 4.17
CA ASN A 206 -20.28 20.75 4.55
C ASN A 206 -19.73 19.84 3.46
N GLU A 207 -18.50 20.10 3.03
CA GLU A 207 -17.70 19.25 2.14
C GLU A 207 -16.37 18.92 2.82
N PHE A 208 -15.97 17.65 2.79
CA PHE A 208 -14.69 17.17 3.29
C PHE A 208 -14.03 16.23 2.29
N ILE A 209 -12.71 16.33 2.13
CA ILE A 209 -11.93 15.49 1.20
C ILE A 209 -10.93 14.66 2.01
N ALA A 210 -10.77 13.38 1.64
CA ALA A 210 -9.90 12.43 2.33
C ALA A 210 -9.26 11.45 1.33
N ARG A 211 -7.93 11.38 1.30
CA ARG A 211 -7.25 10.32 0.56
C ARG A 211 -7.34 8.97 1.30
N SER A 212 -7.53 7.91 0.53
CA SER A 212 -7.83 6.56 1.02
C SER A 212 -7.27 5.49 0.09
N SER A 213 -7.34 4.23 0.54
CA SER A 213 -6.99 3.03 -0.21
C SER A 213 -7.79 1.84 0.31
N VAL A 214 -7.74 0.70 -0.40
CA VAL A 214 -8.34 -0.56 0.06
C VAL A 214 -7.86 -0.96 1.45
N ASN A 215 -6.57 -0.82 1.75
CA ASN A 215 -6.00 -1.21 3.03
C ASN A 215 -6.58 -0.38 4.18
N ALA A 216 -6.77 0.93 3.96
CA ALA A 216 -7.42 1.81 4.94
C ALA A 216 -8.87 1.38 5.21
N LEU A 217 -9.65 1.07 4.17
CA LEU A 217 -11.07 0.71 4.32
C LEU A 217 -11.27 -0.71 4.87
N ARG A 218 -10.43 -1.70 4.49
CA ARG A 218 -10.42 -3.05 5.07
C ARG A 218 -10.15 -3.03 6.59
N GLY A 219 -9.40 -2.04 7.07
CA GLY A 219 -9.22 -1.74 8.50
C GLY A 219 -10.47 -1.21 9.21
N LYS A 220 -11.64 -1.15 8.54
CA LYS A 220 -12.90 -0.56 9.02
C LYS A 220 -12.73 0.90 9.46
N ARG A 221 -12.04 1.70 8.63
CA ARG A 221 -11.80 3.13 8.87
C ARG A 221 -13.12 3.91 8.96
N ASN A 222 -13.41 4.40 10.16
CA ASN A 222 -14.46 5.36 10.44
C ASN A 222 -13.92 6.79 10.24
N TYR A 223 -14.56 7.57 9.38
CA TYR A 223 -14.22 8.98 9.13
C TYR A 223 -14.97 9.89 10.12
N GLY A 224 -14.24 10.52 11.03
CA GLY A 224 -14.78 11.48 11.99
C GLY A 224 -14.80 12.90 11.41
N PHE A 225 -15.99 13.49 11.29
CA PHE A 225 -16.15 14.85 10.73
C PHE A 225 -16.35 15.91 11.83
N PRO A 226 -15.75 17.10 11.70
CA PRO A 226 -15.98 18.19 12.63
C PRO A 226 -17.37 18.82 12.43
N GLU A 227 -17.90 19.46 13.47
CA GLU A 227 -19.14 20.27 13.42
C GLU A 227 -19.03 21.47 12.47
N VAL A 228 -17.81 21.92 12.15
CA VAL A 228 -17.51 23.09 11.34
C VAL A 228 -16.49 22.77 10.24
N ASN A 229 -16.77 23.20 9.00
CA ASN A 229 -15.90 23.01 7.85
C ASN A 229 -15.04 24.23 7.46
N LYS A 230 -15.26 25.40 8.10
CA LYS A 230 -14.53 26.65 7.77
C LYS A 230 -13.34 26.86 8.69
N PHE A 231 -12.15 26.90 8.10
CA PHE A 231 -10.88 27.18 8.76
C PHE A 231 -9.94 27.91 7.78
N ASP A 232 -8.88 28.53 8.31
CA ASP A 232 -7.83 29.16 7.51
C ASP A 232 -6.95 28.08 6.86
N SER A 233 -7.31 27.68 5.64
CA SER A 233 -6.59 26.66 4.86
C SER A 233 -5.24 27.15 4.33
N ALA A 234 -4.89 28.43 4.47
CA ALA A 234 -3.53 28.92 4.20
C ALA A 234 -2.59 28.62 5.37
N LYS A 235 -3.11 28.53 6.61
CA LYS A 235 -2.33 28.25 7.82
C LYS A 235 -2.44 26.82 8.33
N PHE A 236 -3.57 26.15 8.11
CA PHE A 236 -3.86 24.84 8.69
C PHE A 236 -4.27 23.80 7.65
N ASN A 237 -3.94 22.54 7.92
CA ASN A 237 -4.56 21.38 7.27
C ASN A 237 -5.53 20.70 8.23
N LEU A 238 -6.68 20.26 7.70
CA LEU A 238 -7.64 19.44 8.43
C LEU A 238 -7.25 17.96 8.33
N VAL A 239 -7.01 17.32 9.47
CA VAL A 239 -6.94 15.87 9.57
C VAL A 239 -8.28 15.37 10.09
N LEU A 240 -8.98 14.58 9.27
CA LEU A 240 -10.25 13.96 9.67
C LEU A 240 -10.04 12.91 10.76
N GLY A 241 -11.01 12.80 11.65
CA GLY A 241 -11.01 11.82 12.72
C GLY A 241 -11.02 10.38 12.19
N GLY A 242 -10.62 9.46 13.06
CA GLY A 242 -10.71 8.02 12.84
C GLY A 242 -9.69 7.28 13.70
N LYS A 243 -9.74 5.95 13.64
CA LYS A 243 -8.74 5.11 14.31
C LYS A 243 -7.33 5.38 13.77
N ARG A 244 -6.33 5.44 14.64
CA ARG A 244 -4.91 5.64 14.31
C ARG A 244 -4.02 4.71 15.12
N SER A 245 -3.01 4.13 14.47
CA SER A 245 -1.90 3.44 15.13
C SER A 245 -0.72 4.40 15.29
N LEU A 246 0.17 4.09 16.22
CA LEU A 246 1.53 4.63 16.16
C LEU A 246 2.30 3.91 15.04
N GLN A 247 3.20 4.64 14.38
CA GLN A 247 4.08 4.11 13.31
C GLN A 247 5.56 4.34 13.65
N PHE A 248 5.85 4.72 14.90
CA PHE A 248 7.22 4.85 15.39
C PHE A 248 7.77 3.47 15.75
N PRO A 249 9.02 3.15 15.36
CA PRO A 249 9.70 1.92 15.77
C PRO A 249 9.75 1.81 17.29
N GLY A 250 9.22 0.70 17.81
CA GLY A 250 9.11 0.44 19.23
C GLY A 250 7.86 1.01 19.90
N LEU A 251 7.02 1.79 19.21
CA LEU A 251 5.67 2.17 19.65
C LEU A 251 4.54 1.57 18.78
N ASP A 252 4.87 1.06 17.60
CA ASP A 252 4.00 0.32 16.68
C ASP A 252 3.11 -0.76 17.36
N HIS A 253 3.59 -1.37 18.44
CA HIS A 253 2.92 -2.41 19.21
C HIS A 253 1.77 -1.90 20.09
N TYR A 254 1.66 -0.58 20.32
CA TYR A 254 0.55 -0.01 21.08
C TYR A 254 -0.76 -0.11 20.29
N SER A 255 -1.86 -0.33 21.02
CA SER A 255 -3.20 -0.40 20.42
C SER A 255 -3.53 0.85 19.61
N SER A 256 -4.13 0.66 18.44
CA SER A 256 -4.68 1.80 17.70
C SER A 256 -5.89 2.39 18.46
N ILE A 257 -5.91 3.71 18.63
CA ILE A 257 -6.96 4.44 19.37
C ILE A 257 -7.79 5.34 18.45
N GLU A 258 -8.90 5.88 18.95
CA GLU A 258 -9.72 6.84 18.22
C GLU A 258 -9.14 8.26 18.35
N ILE A 259 -8.92 8.96 17.23
CA ILE A 259 -8.48 10.36 17.21
C ILE A 259 -9.59 11.18 16.56
N GLY A 260 -10.07 12.23 17.23
CA GLY A 260 -11.05 13.17 16.68
C GLY A 260 -10.47 14.01 15.55
N PRO A 261 -11.30 14.73 14.77
CA PRO A 261 -10.80 15.66 13.76
C PRO A 261 -10.04 16.83 14.40
N TYR A 262 -8.92 17.23 13.79
CA TYR A 262 -8.11 18.36 14.26
C TYR A 262 -7.51 19.14 13.09
N LEU A 263 -7.25 20.41 13.32
CA LEU A 263 -6.38 21.22 12.48
C LEU A 263 -4.93 21.07 12.95
N ILE A 264 -3.99 21.03 12.03
CA ILE A 264 -2.54 21.11 12.32
C ILE A 264 -1.90 22.21 11.47
N SER A 265 -1.00 22.99 12.06
CA SER A 265 -0.32 24.09 11.38
C SER A 265 0.52 23.58 10.21
N LYS A 266 0.36 24.20 9.04
CA LYS A 266 1.15 23.92 7.82
C LYS A 266 2.64 24.15 8.00
N PHE A 267 2.97 25.07 8.90
CA PHE A 267 4.29 25.63 9.14
C PHE A 267 4.63 25.52 10.64
N GLU A 268 5.92 25.45 10.94
CA GLU A 268 6.49 25.70 12.26
C GLU A 268 6.20 27.14 12.69
N VAL A 269 6.15 27.41 14.00
CA VAL A 269 5.94 28.78 14.50
C VAL A 269 7.16 29.64 14.21
N THR A 270 6.96 30.81 13.62
CA THR A 270 8.06 31.73 13.28
C THR A 270 8.53 32.58 14.45
N ASN A 271 9.79 33.05 14.40
CA ASN A 271 10.34 34.02 15.35
C ASN A 271 9.46 35.28 15.47
N LYS A 272 8.86 35.74 14.37
CA LYS A 272 7.94 36.88 14.36
C LYS A 272 6.68 36.62 15.18
N GLU A 273 6.01 35.48 14.98
CA GLU A 273 4.80 35.15 15.73
C GLU A 273 5.07 34.91 17.23
N TYR A 274 6.27 34.42 17.56
CA TYR A 274 6.72 34.29 18.95
C TYR A 274 7.11 35.64 19.58
N LEU A 275 7.58 36.61 18.79
CA LEU A 275 7.81 37.97 19.29
C LEU A 275 6.49 38.63 19.70
N ASP A 276 5.40 38.41 18.96
CA ASP A 276 4.07 38.90 19.36
C ASP A 276 3.67 38.40 20.76
N PHE A 277 3.97 37.14 21.11
CA PHE A 277 3.75 36.57 22.46
C PHE A 277 4.56 37.28 23.54
N ILE A 278 5.83 37.65 23.27
CA ILE A 278 6.66 38.41 24.22
C ILE A 278 6.15 39.84 24.38
N LEU A 279 5.75 40.49 23.27
CA LEU A 279 5.23 41.86 23.29
C LEU A 279 3.85 41.95 23.98
N ASP A 280 3.06 40.89 23.92
CA ASP A 280 1.78 40.73 24.64
C ASP A 280 1.97 40.25 26.10
N GLU A 281 3.16 40.41 26.70
CA GLU A 281 3.45 40.08 28.11
C GLU A 281 3.25 38.57 28.44
N GLY A 282 3.56 37.70 27.47
CA GLY A 282 3.30 36.26 27.55
C GLY A 282 4.07 35.51 28.64
N TYR A 283 5.18 36.05 29.14
CA TYR A 283 5.94 35.48 30.27
C TYR A 283 5.52 36.06 31.63
N GLU A 284 4.51 36.93 31.66
CA GLU A 284 4.01 37.64 32.84
C GLU A 284 2.57 37.23 33.19
N LYS A 285 1.78 36.82 32.18
CA LYS A 285 0.37 36.46 32.33
C LYS A 285 0.17 35.01 32.76
N GLU A 286 -0.21 34.82 34.02
CA GLU A 286 -0.48 33.50 34.65
C GLU A 286 -1.47 32.64 33.84
N GLU A 287 -2.44 33.23 33.14
CA GLU A 287 -3.43 32.52 32.30
C GLU A 287 -2.82 31.64 31.19
N TYR A 288 -1.57 31.88 30.77
CA TYR A 288 -0.89 31.02 29.80
C TYR A 288 -0.10 29.88 30.46
N TRP A 289 0.13 29.95 31.78
CA TRP A 289 1.00 29.05 32.54
C TRP A 289 0.25 28.21 33.58
N GLU A 290 -1.08 28.28 33.65
CA GLU A 290 -1.93 27.52 34.59
C GLU A 290 -1.53 26.04 34.70
N PHE A 291 -1.29 25.38 33.55
CA PHE A 291 -0.85 23.99 33.47
C PHE A 291 0.46 23.65 34.22
N ALA A 292 1.33 24.65 34.43
CA ALA A 292 2.59 24.52 35.17
C ALA A 292 2.44 24.99 36.63
N ILE A 293 1.57 25.98 36.88
CA ILE A 293 1.23 26.48 38.23
C ILE A 293 0.48 25.40 39.03
N ASP A 294 -0.36 24.60 38.35
CA ASP A 294 -1.05 23.44 38.94
C ASP A 294 -0.08 22.30 39.33
N GLU A 295 1.09 22.19 38.68
CA GLU A 295 2.16 21.24 39.01
C GLU A 295 3.11 21.79 40.11
N ASP A 296 3.52 23.05 40.01
CA ASP A 296 4.33 23.80 40.98
C ASP A 296 3.75 25.20 41.20
N SER A 297 3.20 25.46 42.37
CA SER A 297 2.58 26.75 42.69
C SER A 297 3.56 27.93 42.76
N ASP A 298 4.88 27.68 42.80
CA ASP A 298 5.90 28.72 42.70
C ASP A 298 6.51 28.86 41.29
N PHE A 299 6.03 28.10 40.29
CA PHE A 299 6.62 28.02 38.94
C PHE A 299 6.88 29.40 38.28
N MET A 300 5.96 30.35 38.50
CA MET A 300 6.08 31.73 38.02
C MET A 300 7.29 32.49 38.60
N ASN A 301 7.62 32.26 39.88
CA ASN A 301 8.76 32.89 40.55
C ASN A 301 10.04 32.05 40.46
N SER A 302 9.91 30.72 40.43
CA SER A 302 11.02 29.78 40.43
C SER A 302 11.60 29.60 39.02
N THR A 303 10.81 29.03 38.11
CA THR A 303 11.29 28.46 36.85
C THR A 303 11.23 29.47 35.69
N ILE A 304 10.16 30.26 35.58
CA ILE A 304 10.01 31.26 34.51
C ILE A 304 11.13 32.32 34.55
N ASN A 305 11.62 32.68 35.73
CA ASN A 305 12.74 33.61 35.87
C ASN A 305 14.06 33.07 35.30
N SER A 306 14.18 31.77 35.04
CA SER A 306 15.31 31.16 34.32
C SER A 306 15.17 31.23 32.79
N PHE A 307 13.95 31.44 32.27
CA PHE A 307 13.64 31.47 30.83
C PHE A 307 14.01 32.82 30.20
N THR A 308 15.32 33.06 30.17
CA THR A 308 15.94 34.24 29.56
C THR A 308 16.82 33.84 28.37
N GLY A 309 16.94 34.77 27.41
CA GLY A 309 17.92 34.73 26.33
C GLY A 309 19.30 35.21 26.79
N LYS A 310 20.23 35.36 25.82
CA LYS A 310 21.68 35.57 26.02
C LYS A 310 22.11 36.64 27.02
N PHE A 311 21.27 37.65 27.27
CA PHE A 311 21.57 38.80 28.13
C PHE A 311 20.54 39.02 29.24
N GLY A 312 19.89 37.95 29.73
CA GLY A 312 19.05 37.99 30.94
C GLY A 312 17.67 38.67 30.77
N ARG A 313 17.26 38.96 29.53
CA ARG A 313 15.87 39.32 29.20
C ARG A 313 15.08 38.04 28.92
N LYS A 314 13.83 37.98 29.39
CA LYS A 314 12.89 36.89 29.08
C LYS A 314 12.76 36.67 27.57
N GLY A 315 12.57 35.41 27.18
CA GLY A 315 12.51 34.99 25.77
C GLY A 315 13.43 33.80 25.46
N PRO A 316 13.40 33.30 24.21
CA PRO A 316 14.14 32.12 23.79
C PRO A 316 15.66 32.21 24.02
N SER A 317 16.29 31.07 24.30
CA SER A 317 17.68 30.99 24.77
C SER A 317 18.71 31.62 23.82
N ASN A 318 18.47 31.58 22.51
CA ASN A 318 19.34 32.13 21.47
C ASN A 318 19.08 33.61 21.15
N TRP A 319 17.98 34.21 21.64
CA TRP A 319 17.62 35.60 21.40
C TRP A 319 18.49 36.57 22.23
N SER A 320 18.58 37.82 21.77
CA SER A 320 19.38 38.88 22.41
C SER A 320 18.48 40.02 22.84
N TYR A 321 18.47 40.38 24.13
CA TYR A 321 17.62 41.43 24.69
C TYR A 321 16.11 41.30 24.38
N GLY A 322 15.60 40.07 24.23
CA GLY A 322 14.20 39.80 23.89
C GLY A 322 13.88 39.88 22.39
N MET A 323 14.89 39.92 21.51
CA MET A 323 14.74 39.95 20.05
C MET A 323 15.50 38.80 19.36
N TYR A 324 14.91 38.27 18.29
CA TYR A 324 15.58 37.37 17.34
C TYR A 324 16.67 38.10 16.53
N PRO A 325 17.63 37.39 15.92
CA PRO A 325 18.63 38.00 15.06
C PRO A 325 18.02 38.65 13.81
N GLU A 326 18.58 39.78 13.36
CA GLU A 326 18.09 40.52 12.19
C GLU A 326 18.01 39.65 10.93
N GLY A 327 16.89 39.75 10.20
CA GLY A 327 16.62 38.95 8.98
C GLY A 327 16.17 37.51 9.23
N GLN A 328 15.86 37.13 10.48
CA GLN A 328 15.36 35.79 10.85
C GLN A 328 13.89 35.78 11.25
N GLU A 329 13.11 36.80 10.87
CA GLU A 329 11.70 36.94 11.27
C GLU A 329 10.82 35.77 10.79
N ASN A 330 11.16 35.15 9.66
CA ASN A 330 10.47 33.99 9.08
C ASN A 330 11.19 32.65 9.34
N PHE A 331 12.28 32.62 10.13
CA PHE A 331 12.85 31.37 10.64
C PHE A 331 11.94 30.82 11.74
N PRO A 332 11.95 29.50 11.99
CA PRO A 332 11.22 28.95 13.14
C PRO A 332 11.78 29.50 14.45
N VAL A 333 10.93 29.64 15.45
CA VAL A 333 11.37 29.90 16.81
C VAL A 333 12.12 28.69 17.35
N THR A 334 13.24 28.95 18.01
CA THR A 334 14.17 27.93 18.51
C THR A 334 14.66 28.28 19.90
N GLY A 335 15.16 27.28 20.64
CA GLY A 335 15.72 27.52 21.96
C GLY A 335 14.66 27.77 23.03
N ILE A 336 13.49 27.12 22.86
CA ILE A 336 12.35 27.17 23.78
C ILE A 336 12.11 25.79 24.43
N SER A 337 11.74 25.84 25.70
CA SER A 337 11.41 24.68 26.53
C SER A 337 10.01 24.15 26.20
N TRP A 338 9.66 22.97 26.73
CA TRP A 338 8.31 22.43 26.63
C TRP A 338 7.29 23.36 27.32
N TYR A 339 7.66 23.97 28.45
CA TYR A 339 6.80 24.91 29.16
C TYR A 339 6.55 26.21 28.36
N GLU A 340 7.60 26.82 27.81
CA GLU A 340 7.47 27.98 26.89
C GLU A 340 6.64 27.67 25.65
N SER A 341 6.70 26.42 25.19
CA SER A 341 5.95 25.88 24.04
C SER A 341 4.46 25.73 24.34
N MET A 342 4.12 25.18 25.51
CA MET A 342 2.74 25.07 26.01
C MET A 342 2.13 26.46 26.30
N ALA A 343 2.89 27.37 26.92
CA ALA A 343 2.41 28.73 27.20
C ALA A 343 2.09 29.51 25.90
N TYR A 344 2.94 29.38 24.88
CA TYR A 344 2.66 29.95 23.56
C TYR A 344 1.43 29.31 22.89
N ALA A 345 1.24 27.99 23.02
CA ALA A 345 0.05 27.30 22.51
C ALA A 345 -1.24 27.83 23.18
N ASN A 346 -1.22 28.02 24.49
CA ASN A 346 -2.32 28.60 25.27
C ASN A 346 -2.64 30.03 24.82
N TYR A 347 -1.63 30.89 24.66
CA TYR A 347 -1.78 32.25 24.14
C TYR A 347 -2.45 32.30 22.76
N LYS A 348 -2.14 31.34 21.86
CA LYS A 348 -2.82 31.24 20.55
C LYS A 348 -4.18 30.51 20.61
N ASN A 349 -4.62 30.03 21.77
CA ASN A 349 -5.81 29.17 21.96
C ASN A 349 -5.76 27.92 21.04
N LEU A 350 -4.62 27.24 21.13
CA LEU A 350 -4.22 26.03 20.41
C LEU A 350 -3.58 25.05 21.42
N SER A 351 -3.07 23.92 20.95
CA SER A 351 -2.34 22.92 21.75
C SER A 351 -1.06 22.51 21.03
N LEU A 352 -0.08 21.98 21.77
CA LEU A 352 0.89 21.07 21.18
C LEU A 352 0.17 19.80 20.69
N PRO A 353 0.64 19.14 19.62
CA PRO A 353 0.11 17.85 19.20
C PRO A 353 0.38 16.77 20.25
N ASN A 354 -0.45 15.73 20.26
CA ASN A 354 -0.07 14.45 20.87
C ASN A 354 0.58 13.50 19.85
N VAL A 355 1.19 12.43 20.34
CA VAL A 355 1.99 11.49 19.54
C VAL A 355 1.18 10.85 18.39
N TYR A 356 -0.11 10.55 18.58
CA TYR A 356 -0.96 10.01 17.52
C TYR A 356 -1.34 11.06 16.47
N GLN A 357 -1.57 12.31 16.89
CA GLN A 357 -1.81 13.41 15.98
C GLN A 357 -0.56 13.67 15.14
N TRP A 358 0.60 13.83 15.79
CA TRP A 358 1.85 14.07 15.10
C TRP A 358 2.21 12.91 14.16
N ALA A 359 2.21 11.65 14.63
CA ALA A 359 2.53 10.49 13.79
C ALA A 359 1.56 10.33 12.60
N SER A 360 0.25 10.52 12.82
CA SER A 360 -0.76 10.48 11.76
C SER A 360 -0.57 11.59 10.73
N ALA A 361 -0.04 12.74 11.13
CA ALA A 361 0.17 13.89 10.27
C ALA A 361 1.54 13.85 9.56
N ALA A 362 2.56 13.26 10.18
CA ALA A 362 3.94 13.22 9.70
C ALA A 362 4.17 12.28 8.51
N THR A 363 3.39 11.19 8.39
CA THR A 363 3.49 10.19 7.29
C THR A 363 4.83 9.45 7.23
N LEU A 364 5.32 8.99 8.38
CA LEU A 364 6.61 8.28 8.58
C LEU A 364 6.92 7.20 7.52
N SER A 365 5.91 6.39 7.17
CA SER A 365 6.05 5.28 6.22
C SER A 365 6.38 5.70 4.77
N ILE A 366 6.21 6.98 4.41
CA ILE A 366 6.59 7.56 3.10
C ILE A 366 7.59 8.71 3.22
N SER A 367 8.27 8.80 4.36
CA SER A 367 9.31 9.80 4.70
C SER A 367 10.32 10.08 3.58
N SER A 368 10.81 9.02 2.91
CA SER A 368 11.78 9.12 1.80
C SER A 368 11.29 9.96 0.61
N SER A 369 9.98 10.23 0.49
CA SER A 369 9.42 11.07 -0.59
C SER A 369 9.62 12.58 -0.39
N PHE A 370 10.00 13.04 0.81
CA PHE A 370 10.24 14.45 1.12
C PHE A 370 11.53 14.72 1.91
N MET A 371 12.07 13.73 2.63
CA MET A 371 13.30 13.89 3.45
C MET A 371 14.53 14.44 2.69
N TYR A 372 14.67 14.16 1.40
CA TYR A 372 15.80 14.67 0.62
C TYR A 372 15.81 16.21 0.47
N ASN A 373 14.63 16.85 0.58
CA ASN A 373 14.47 18.30 0.59
C ASN A 373 14.36 18.88 2.01
N SER A 374 14.36 18.07 3.07
CA SER A 374 14.32 18.55 4.46
C SER A 374 15.55 19.41 4.85
N ASN A 375 15.47 20.13 5.98
CA ASN A 375 16.64 20.84 6.52
C ASN A 375 17.30 20.04 7.65
N PHE A 376 18.22 19.15 7.30
CA PHE A 376 19.17 18.49 8.22
C PHE A 376 20.60 18.97 7.93
N SER A 377 20.77 20.27 7.67
CA SER A 377 21.98 20.81 7.04
C SER A 377 23.22 20.85 7.94
N GLN A 378 23.07 20.66 9.24
CA GLN A 378 24.06 20.88 10.32
C GLN A 378 24.68 22.29 10.37
N ASN A 379 24.25 23.21 9.50
CA ASN A 379 24.84 24.53 9.31
C ASN A 379 23.93 25.65 9.83
N GLN A 380 22.67 25.69 9.39
CA GLN A 380 21.74 26.76 9.75
C GLN A 380 20.25 26.39 9.60
N LEU A 381 19.41 27.13 10.31
CA LEU A 381 17.97 27.24 10.08
C LEU A 381 17.69 27.89 8.71
N ILE A 382 16.47 27.68 8.22
CA ILE A 382 15.94 28.34 7.02
C ILE A 382 14.58 28.98 7.31
N ASN A 383 14.12 29.84 6.39
CA ASN A 383 12.75 30.34 6.40
C ASN A 383 11.76 29.17 6.34
N VAL A 384 10.75 29.18 7.21
CA VAL A 384 9.71 28.15 7.22
C VAL A 384 8.95 28.17 5.89
N GLY A 385 8.69 27.00 5.30
CA GLY A 385 8.05 26.84 4.00
C GLY A 385 8.90 27.22 2.78
N SER A 386 10.20 27.48 2.94
CA SER A 386 11.06 27.94 1.83
C SER A 386 11.58 26.86 0.89
N LYS A 387 11.39 25.59 1.24
CA LYS A 387 11.71 24.43 0.39
C LYS A 387 10.45 23.67 0.01
N GLU A 388 10.47 23.02 -1.16
CA GLU A 388 9.45 22.04 -1.55
C GLU A 388 9.70 20.71 -0.83
N ASN A 389 9.48 20.71 0.48
CA ASN A 389 9.61 19.56 1.38
C ASN A 389 8.28 19.17 2.05
N SER A 390 7.16 19.71 1.57
CA SER A 390 5.86 19.43 2.16
C SER A 390 5.53 17.95 2.06
N ASN A 391 5.15 17.33 3.17
CA ASN A 391 4.75 15.94 3.17
C ASN A 391 3.42 15.72 2.42
N PHE A 392 2.95 14.48 2.39
CA PHE A 392 1.73 14.06 1.68
C PHE A 392 0.44 14.77 2.14
N PHE A 393 0.41 15.34 3.35
CA PHE A 393 -0.71 16.17 3.83
C PHE A 393 -0.50 17.66 3.61
N GLY A 394 0.60 18.08 2.97
CA GLY A 394 0.93 19.49 2.73
C GLY A 394 1.46 20.21 3.97
N LEU A 395 2.17 19.50 4.85
CA LEU A 395 2.88 20.06 6.01
C LEU A 395 4.35 20.28 5.65
N TYR A 396 4.78 21.53 5.66
CA TYR A 396 6.15 21.94 5.37
C TYR A 396 7.02 21.79 6.62
N ASP A 397 8.30 21.46 6.40
CA ASP A 397 9.34 21.35 7.42
C ASP A 397 9.04 20.37 8.57
N ILE A 398 8.06 19.47 8.43
CA ILE A 398 7.75 18.46 9.48
C ILE A 398 8.89 17.45 9.71
N ALA A 399 9.84 17.39 8.78
CA ALA A 399 11.11 16.68 8.90
C ALA A 399 12.26 17.68 8.80
N GLY A 400 13.05 17.80 9.86
CA GLY A 400 14.17 18.73 9.95
C GLY A 400 13.72 20.16 10.24
N ASN A 401 14.64 21.11 10.05
CA ASN A 401 14.55 22.50 10.49
C ASN A 401 14.49 22.62 12.03
N VAL A 402 13.35 22.36 12.70
CA VAL A 402 13.30 22.19 14.15
C VAL A 402 12.59 20.91 14.58
N ARG A 403 13.03 20.34 15.71
CA ARG A 403 12.26 19.32 16.41
C ARG A 403 11.02 19.97 17.03
N GLU A 404 9.90 19.26 17.03
CA GLU A 404 8.61 19.77 17.49
C GLU A 404 8.21 19.12 18.82
N TRP A 405 8.00 19.93 19.87
CA TRP A 405 7.48 19.45 21.15
C TRP A 405 6.05 18.89 21.05
N ILE A 406 5.79 17.75 21.72
CA ILE A 406 4.44 17.17 21.89
C ILE A 406 3.99 17.16 23.36
N VAL A 407 2.70 16.95 23.62
CA VAL A 407 2.17 16.92 25.01
C VAL A 407 2.62 15.71 25.82
N ASN A 408 2.87 14.56 25.17
CA ASN A 408 3.11 13.28 25.86
C ASN A 408 4.42 13.31 26.66
N SER A 409 4.38 12.71 27.85
CA SER A 409 5.57 12.50 28.67
C SER A 409 6.25 11.16 28.36
N LEU A 410 7.56 11.10 28.67
CA LEU A 410 8.36 9.88 28.70
C LEU A 410 8.92 9.60 30.12
N SER A 411 8.47 10.33 31.15
CA SER A 411 8.86 10.09 32.56
C SER A 411 7.72 10.39 33.53
N ASP A 412 7.65 9.64 34.63
CA ASP A 412 6.49 9.67 35.54
C ASP A 412 6.32 11.03 36.25
N ASP A 413 7.41 11.79 36.33
CA ASP A 413 7.53 13.13 36.91
C ASP A 413 7.37 14.27 35.88
N SER A 414 7.00 13.98 34.63
CA SER A 414 6.94 14.94 33.51
C SER A 414 8.28 15.66 33.18
N SER A 415 9.40 15.29 33.80
CA SER A 415 10.71 15.89 33.55
C SER A 415 11.25 15.64 32.14
N ILE A 416 10.79 14.57 31.47
CA ILE A 416 11.08 14.26 30.06
C ILE A 416 9.78 14.32 29.25
N LYS A 417 9.79 15.10 28.16
CA LYS A 417 8.66 15.27 27.23
C LYS A 417 9.07 14.84 25.82
N GLY A 418 8.10 14.37 25.04
CA GLY A 418 8.34 13.93 23.66
C GLY A 418 8.65 15.10 22.74
N ILE A 419 9.56 14.87 21.79
CA ILE A 419 10.00 15.89 20.83
C ILE A 419 10.45 15.20 19.54
N LEU A 420 9.84 15.57 18.42
CA LEU A 420 9.79 14.75 17.20
C LEU A 420 10.28 15.50 15.96
N GLY A 421 10.41 14.83 14.83
CA GLY A 421 10.71 15.45 13.53
C GLY A 421 12.20 15.63 13.20
N GLY A 422 13.03 15.82 14.23
CA GLY A 422 14.45 16.17 14.06
C GLY A 422 14.66 17.61 13.61
N SER A 423 15.85 18.16 13.82
CA SER A 423 16.20 19.56 13.54
C SER A 423 17.31 19.68 12.50
N PHE A 424 17.64 20.91 12.11
CA PHE A 424 18.81 21.20 11.29
C PHE A 424 20.13 20.70 11.90
N THR A 425 20.22 20.49 13.22
CA THR A 425 21.40 19.94 13.90
C THR A 425 21.42 18.42 14.04
N ASP A 426 20.34 17.72 13.66
CA ASP A 426 20.25 16.26 13.77
C ASP A 426 20.65 15.55 12.48
N GLU A 427 20.94 14.25 12.60
CA GLU A 427 21.00 13.35 11.45
C GLU A 427 19.58 13.07 10.92
N PRO A 428 19.37 12.92 9.59
CA PRO A 428 18.02 12.82 9.03
C PRO A 428 17.19 11.63 9.55
N TYR A 429 17.81 10.56 10.03
CA TYR A 429 17.08 9.39 10.55
C TYR A 429 16.23 9.72 11.78
N TYR A 430 16.57 10.77 12.55
CA TYR A 430 15.82 11.22 13.72
C TYR A 430 14.35 11.60 13.41
N PHE A 431 14.00 11.83 12.13
CA PHE A 431 12.60 12.03 11.74
C PHE A 431 11.68 10.85 12.10
N ASN A 432 12.19 9.63 11.95
CA ASN A 432 11.43 8.40 12.20
C ASN A 432 11.57 7.89 13.65
N ASP A 433 12.41 8.51 14.48
CA ASP A 433 12.62 8.10 15.87
C ASP A 433 11.65 8.80 16.82
N TYR A 434 11.16 8.07 17.82
CA TYR A 434 10.46 8.66 18.97
C TYR A 434 11.43 8.77 20.14
N PHE A 435 11.75 10.01 20.52
CA PHE A 435 12.63 10.31 21.64
C PHE A 435 12.09 11.47 22.48
N GLY A 436 12.66 11.63 23.67
CA GLY A 436 12.32 12.70 24.60
C GLY A 436 13.55 13.50 25.00
N GLN A 437 13.32 14.72 25.43
CA GLN A 437 14.32 15.58 26.06
C GLN A 437 13.76 16.13 27.38
N SER A 438 14.63 16.73 28.21
CA SER A 438 14.17 17.40 29.42
C SER A 438 13.14 18.48 29.07
N SER A 439 12.04 18.57 29.83
CA SER A 439 11.00 19.59 29.66
C SER A 439 11.53 21.02 29.76
N LEU A 440 12.70 21.21 30.39
CA LEU A 440 13.45 22.47 30.50
C LEU A 440 14.53 22.66 29.42
N ASP A 441 14.72 21.72 28.50
CA ASP A 441 15.75 21.81 27.47
C ASP A 441 15.44 22.89 26.44
N ARG A 442 16.39 23.81 26.29
CA ARG A 442 16.30 24.97 25.38
C ARG A 442 17.37 24.94 24.29
N SER A 443 17.66 23.74 23.78
CA SER A 443 18.56 23.55 22.65
C SER A 443 18.08 24.28 21.40
N ILE A 444 19.01 24.78 20.59
CA ILE A 444 18.70 25.56 19.38
C ILE A 444 18.02 24.76 18.25
N GLY A 445 17.92 23.44 18.39
CA GLY A 445 17.14 22.58 17.51
C GLY A 445 15.69 22.37 17.97
N ASN A 446 15.29 22.84 19.15
CA ASN A 446 13.93 22.64 19.69
C ASN A 446 13.02 23.83 19.35
N GLY A 447 11.88 23.55 18.73
CA GLY A 447 10.81 24.51 18.42
C GLY A 447 9.43 23.84 18.46
N ILE A 448 8.46 24.36 17.70
CA ILE A 448 7.05 23.98 17.83
C ILE A 448 6.24 24.05 16.52
N ARG A 449 5.27 23.13 16.44
CA ARG A 449 4.09 23.17 15.57
C ARG A 449 2.85 22.98 16.45
N LEU A 450 1.74 23.62 16.07
CA LEU A 450 0.52 23.63 16.88
C LEU A 450 -0.65 22.89 16.20
N VAL A 451 -1.58 22.43 17.03
CA VAL A 451 -2.86 21.82 16.60
C VAL A 451 -4.07 22.49 17.23
N LYS A 452 -5.23 22.29 16.62
CA LYS A 452 -6.54 22.64 17.19
C LYS A 452 -7.48 21.44 17.11
N ASN A 453 -7.83 20.87 18.26
CA ASN A 453 -8.89 19.86 18.34
C ASN A 453 -10.23 20.48 17.94
N LEU A 454 -10.97 19.83 17.04
CA LEU A 454 -12.29 20.30 16.60
C LEU A 454 -13.41 19.54 17.32
N LYS A 455 -14.54 20.21 17.53
CA LYS A 455 -15.74 19.56 18.05
C LYS A 455 -16.29 18.57 17.03
N SER A 456 -16.64 17.38 17.49
CA SER A 456 -17.16 16.27 16.68
C SER A 456 -17.86 15.25 17.57
N GLU A 457 -18.79 14.49 16.99
CA GLU A 457 -19.28 13.24 17.58
C GLU A 457 -18.18 12.17 17.67
N TYR A 458 -17.21 12.18 16.75
CA TYR A 458 -16.05 11.29 16.78
C TYR A 458 -14.94 11.89 17.64
N LYS A 459 -14.77 11.36 18.85
CA LYS A 459 -13.90 11.96 19.87
C LYS A 459 -12.49 11.35 19.85
N THR A 460 -11.52 12.15 20.28
CA THR A 460 -10.20 11.66 20.66
C THR A 460 -10.32 10.85 21.95
N ASP A 461 -9.73 9.66 21.97
CA ASP A 461 -9.57 8.83 23.15
C ASP A 461 -8.71 9.58 24.20
N LEU A 462 -9.10 9.50 25.48
CA LEU A 462 -8.38 10.19 26.56
C LEU A 462 -6.93 9.70 26.67
N THR A 463 -6.68 8.43 26.32
CA THR A 463 -5.34 7.82 26.35
C THR A 463 -4.37 8.44 25.32
N ALA A 464 -4.84 9.23 24.34
CA ALA A 464 -3.96 9.82 23.33
C ALA A 464 -2.86 10.73 23.91
N ASN A 465 -3.07 11.25 25.12
CA ASN A 465 -2.13 12.10 25.86
C ASN A 465 -1.31 11.33 26.92
N ASP A 466 -1.50 10.00 27.03
CA ASP A 466 -0.80 9.15 27.99
C ASP A 466 0.72 9.09 27.72
N GLN A 467 1.42 8.45 28.63
CA GLN A 467 2.84 8.19 28.57
C GLN A 467 3.14 7.04 27.59
N TYR A 468 3.91 7.32 26.54
CA TYR A 468 4.36 6.32 25.57
C TYR A 468 5.88 6.21 25.61
N PHE A 469 6.40 4.98 25.71
CA PHE A 469 7.84 4.73 25.84
C PHE A 469 8.32 3.78 24.76
N VAL A 470 9.41 4.16 24.07
CA VAL A 470 10.21 3.17 23.35
C VAL A 470 11.08 2.46 24.40
N LYS A 471 10.78 1.18 24.66
CA LYS A 471 11.65 0.32 25.48
C LYS A 471 12.90 -0.07 24.68
N VAL A 472 13.82 0.87 24.43
CA VAL A 472 15.08 0.57 23.73
C VAL A 472 15.88 -0.44 24.56
N ARG A 473 16.15 -1.61 23.99
CA ARG A 473 17.09 -2.58 24.54
C ARG A 473 18.50 -2.21 24.08
N ASP A 474 19.40 -1.98 25.01
CA ASP A 474 20.83 -1.90 24.70
C ASP A 474 21.39 -3.31 24.52
N PHE A 475 21.18 -3.88 23.33
CA PHE A 475 21.62 -5.24 23.00
C PHE A 475 23.14 -5.41 23.07
N LEU A 476 23.94 -4.33 22.98
CA LEU A 476 25.40 -4.42 23.06
C LEU A 476 25.90 -4.59 24.51
N ASN A 477 25.12 -4.11 25.49
CA ASN A 477 25.41 -4.27 26.91
C ASN A 477 24.49 -5.28 27.63
N GLU A 478 23.48 -5.86 26.95
CA GLU A 478 22.62 -6.88 27.54
C GLU A 478 23.38 -8.18 27.85
N LYS A 479 23.11 -8.78 29.02
CA LYS A 479 23.76 -10.02 29.44
C LYS A 479 23.22 -11.24 28.68
N ASN A 480 24.09 -11.88 27.91
CA ASN A 480 23.81 -13.12 27.18
C ASN A 480 23.68 -14.36 28.11
N ILE A 481 23.14 -15.45 27.58
CA ILE A 481 22.97 -16.76 28.23
C ILE A 481 24.22 -17.66 28.10
N SER A 482 24.35 -18.68 28.95
CA SER A 482 25.37 -19.71 28.80
C SER A 482 25.07 -20.69 27.67
N ASP A 483 26.09 -21.41 27.23
CA ASP A 483 25.99 -22.42 26.17
C ASP A 483 25.01 -23.54 26.55
N ASP A 484 25.05 -24.04 27.80
CA ASP A 484 24.10 -25.05 28.30
C ASP A 484 22.63 -24.61 28.20
N VAL A 485 22.35 -23.33 28.44
CA VAL A 485 20.99 -22.77 28.33
C VAL A 485 20.61 -22.59 26.86
N PHE A 486 21.57 -22.20 26.01
CA PHE A 486 21.34 -22.11 24.58
C PHE A 486 21.01 -23.46 23.96
N GLU A 487 21.67 -24.56 24.34
CA GLU A 487 21.34 -25.90 23.84
C GLU A 487 19.93 -26.36 24.28
N ILE A 488 19.48 -25.99 25.49
CA ILE A 488 18.09 -26.20 25.91
C ILE A 488 17.12 -25.41 25.02
N PHE A 489 17.46 -24.17 24.66
CA PHE A 489 16.65 -23.36 23.75
C PHE A 489 16.62 -23.96 22.33
N LYS A 490 17.77 -24.35 21.77
CA LYS A 490 17.92 -25.02 20.46
C LYS A 490 17.16 -26.35 20.39
N SER A 491 17.11 -27.12 21.47
CA SER A 491 16.40 -28.42 21.52
C SER A 491 14.88 -28.32 21.29
N GLN A 492 14.26 -27.16 21.50
CA GLN A 492 12.82 -26.98 21.29
C GLN A 492 12.40 -27.09 19.82
N TYR A 493 13.32 -26.81 18.90
CA TYR A 493 13.12 -26.94 17.45
C TYR A 493 13.35 -28.35 16.92
N ASP A 494 13.81 -29.28 17.77
CA ASP A 494 14.10 -30.63 17.34
C ASP A 494 12.83 -31.48 17.23
N TYR A 495 12.95 -32.49 16.37
CA TYR A 495 11.95 -33.51 16.10
C TYR A 495 12.67 -34.77 15.62
N LYS A 496 12.08 -35.93 15.88
CA LYS A 496 12.54 -37.20 15.28
C LYS A 496 12.36 -37.12 13.76
N LYS A 497 13.38 -37.44 12.95
CA LYS A 497 13.27 -37.40 11.48
C LYS A 497 12.08 -38.26 11.01
N LEU A 498 11.06 -37.60 10.46
CA LEU A 498 9.81 -38.20 9.96
C LEU A 498 9.86 -38.37 8.44
N SER A 499 9.12 -39.35 7.90
CA SER A 499 8.84 -39.42 6.46
C SER A 499 8.25 -38.09 5.96
N LEU A 500 8.72 -37.58 4.83
CA LEU A 500 8.20 -36.34 4.25
C LEU A 500 6.76 -36.50 3.72
N ASN A 501 6.40 -37.72 3.30
CA ASN A 501 5.13 -38.03 2.65
C ASN A 501 4.79 -37.02 1.53
N LYS A 502 5.82 -36.69 0.74
CA LYS A 502 5.79 -35.57 -0.20
C LYS A 502 4.83 -35.80 -1.36
N VAL A 503 4.08 -34.75 -1.69
CA VAL A 503 3.26 -34.61 -2.91
C VAL A 503 3.81 -33.40 -3.67
N GLU A 504 4.03 -33.55 -4.98
CA GLU A 504 4.67 -32.55 -5.84
C GLU A 504 3.85 -32.39 -7.13
N GLU A 505 3.67 -31.14 -7.58
CA GLU A 505 2.95 -30.75 -8.79
C GLU A 505 3.72 -29.63 -9.49
N THR A 506 4.13 -29.81 -10.75
CA THR A 506 4.79 -28.76 -11.53
C THR A 506 3.74 -27.89 -12.23
N LEU A 507 3.82 -26.58 -11.99
CA LEU A 507 2.99 -25.55 -12.60
C LEU A 507 3.74 -24.93 -13.79
N ASP A 508 3.34 -25.30 -15.00
CA ASP A 508 3.95 -24.79 -16.24
C ASP A 508 3.34 -23.45 -16.67
N TYR A 509 4.17 -22.40 -16.70
CA TYR A 509 3.82 -21.08 -17.21
C TYR A 509 4.32 -20.93 -18.65
N SER A 510 3.39 -20.85 -19.62
CA SER A 510 3.66 -20.95 -21.06
C SER A 510 4.48 -19.80 -21.67
N VAL A 511 4.77 -18.75 -20.90
CA VAL A 511 5.37 -17.49 -21.38
C VAL A 511 6.84 -17.31 -20.94
N SER A 512 7.43 -18.27 -20.20
CA SER A 512 8.81 -18.15 -19.72
C SER A 512 9.56 -19.49 -19.61
N SER A 513 10.89 -19.43 -19.49
CA SER A 513 11.74 -20.58 -19.13
C SER A 513 11.58 -21.00 -17.66
N PHE A 514 11.05 -20.11 -16.81
CA PHE A 514 10.82 -20.39 -15.40
C PHE A 514 9.67 -21.39 -15.19
N ALA A 515 9.86 -22.29 -14.24
CA ALA A 515 8.88 -23.26 -13.77
C ALA A 515 8.74 -23.18 -12.24
N VAL A 516 7.62 -23.70 -11.73
CA VAL A 516 7.32 -23.71 -10.30
C VAL A 516 6.82 -25.09 -9.88
N ASP A 517 7.56 -25.78 -9.01
CA ASP A 517 7.03 -26.97 -8.34
C ASP A 517 6.30 -26.55 -7.06
N LYS A 518 5.01 -26.86 -6.97
CA LYS A 518 4.25 -26.81 -5.72
C LYS A 518 4.48 -28.14 -4.98
N PHE A 519 4.91 -28.07 -3.72
CA PHE A 519 5.08 -29.23 -2.87
C PHE A 519 4.17 -29.18 -1.64
N THR A 520 3.89 -30.34 -1.07
CA THR A 520 3.27 -30.48 0.26
C THR A 520 3.92 -31.66 0.98
N ILE A 521 4.37 -31.42 2.20
CA ILE A 521 5.03 -32.40 3.08
C ILE A 521 4.38 -32.40 4.46
N ASP A 522 4.66 -33.43 5.26
CA ASP A 522 4.27 -33.47 6.67
C ASP A 522 5.09 -32.47 7.49
N ALA A 523 4.43 -31.59 8.22
CA ALA A 523 5.06 -30.72 9.21
C ALA A 523 5.59 -31.54 10.41
N ALA A 524 6.48 -30.96 11.20
CA ALA A 524 7.09 -31.64 12.35
C ALA A 524 6.27 -31.52 13.66
N TYR A 525 4.97 -31.21 13.56
CA TYR A 525 4.05 -30.99 14.69
C TYR A 525 2.59 -31.12 14.26
N ASP A 526 1.72 -31.41 15.23
CA ASP A 526 0.24 -31.35 15.18
C ASP A 526 -0.43 -32.06 13.99
N ASP A 527 0.24 -33.04 13.38
CA ASP A 527 -0.14 -33.73 12.13
C ASP A 527 -0.49 -32.76 10.97
N GLU A 528 0.06 -31.53 11.01
CA GLU A 528 -0.16 -30.51 9.99
C GLU A 528 0.59 -30.81 8.69
N LYS A 529 0.12 -30.17 7.60
CA LYS A 529 0.82 -30.13 6.31
C LYS A 529 1.57 -28.81 6.15
N LEU A 530 2.77 -28.90 5.57
CA LEU A 530 3.59 -27.78 5.15
C LEU A 530 3.58 -27.73 3.60
N PRO A 531 2.80 -26.84 2.98
CA PRO A 531 2.90 -26.54 1.57
C PRO A 531 4.09 -25.62 1.30
N GLY A 532 4.56 -25.59 0.05
CA GLY A 532 5.61 -24.69 -0.39
C GLY A 532 5.81 -24.73 -1.90
N TYR A 533 6.71 -23.88 -2.37
CA TYR A 533 6.93 -23.65 -3.80
C TYR A 533 8.43 -23.59 -4.10
N VAL A 534 8.88 -24.27 -5.15
CA VAL A 534 10.25 -24.21 -5.69
C VAL A 534 10.21 -23.49 -7.03
N PHE A 535 10.89 -22.36 -7.13
CA PHE A 535 11.01 -21.56 -8.37
C PHE A 535 12.38 -21.83 -9.00
N TYR A 536 12.43 -22.15 -10.28
CA TYR A 536 13.69 -22.43 -11.00
C TYR A 536 13.56 -22.10 -12.50
N ASP A 537 14.70 -22.00 -13.20
CA ASP A 537 14.72 -21.95 -14.67
C ASP A 537 14.99 -23.36 -15.23
N LYS A 538 14.09 -23.90 -16.04
CA LYS A 538 14.18 -25.28 -16.56
C LYS A 538 15.21 -25.45 -17.70
N ASN A 539 15.81 -24.36 -18.16
CA ASN A 539 16.89 -24.36 -19.14
C ASN A 539 18.29 -24.39 -18.52
N ILE A 540 18.40 -24.31 -17.18
CA ILE A 540 19.69 -24.43 -16.49
C ILE A 540 19.96 -25.90 -16.13
N ASP A 541 21.19 -26.35 -16.37
CA ASP A 541 21.64 -27.69 -15.99
C ASP A 541 21.63 -27.90 -14.47
N LYS A 542 21.14 -29.06 -14.06
CA LYS A 542 21.07 -29.50 -12.65
C LYS A 542 22.47 -29.95 -12.15
N PRO A 543 22.76 -29.88 -10.84
CA PRO A 543 21.88 -29.47 -9.75
C PRO A 543 21.72 -27.95 -9.62
N TYR A 544 20.54 -27.50 -9.19
CA TYR A 544 20.29 -26.09 -8.86
C TYR A 544 20.90 -25.74 -7.50
N LYS A 545 21.27 -24.47 -7.32
CA LYS A 545 21.77 -23.94 -6.05
C LYS A 545 20.59 -23.46 -5.19
N PRO A 546 20.24 -24.13 -4.08
CA PRO A 546 19.00 -23.84 -3.37
C PRO A 546 19.12 -22.60 -2.47
N ILE A 547 18.14 -21.72 -2.54
CA ILE A 547 17.97 -20.58 -1.63
C ILE A 547 16.65 -20.75 -0.88
N ILE A 548 16.72 -21.05 0.42
CA ILE A 548 15.52 -21.07 1.27
C ILE A 548 15.11 -19.62 1.61
N PHE A 549 13.85 -19.30 1.36
CA PHE A 549 13.34 -17.93 1.41
C PHE A 549 12.33 -17.73 2.55
N PHE A 550 12.48 -16.64 3.32
CA PHE A 550 11.53 -16.21 4.34
C PHE A 550 10.92 -14.82 3.99
N PRO A 551 9.59 -14.69 3.92
CA PRO A 551 8.91 -13.45 3.51
C PRO A 551 8.93 -12.35 4.57
N GLY A 552 8.57 -11.12 4.15
CA GLY A 552 8.20 -10.06 5.08
C GLY A 552 6.82 -10.29 5.72
N SER A 553 6.47 -9.47 6.72
CA SER A 553 5.25 -9.61 7.52
C SER A 553 3.93 -9.41 6.78
N ASN A 554 3.96 -8.89 5.55
CA ASN A 554 2.80 -8.88 4.65
C ASN A 554 2.24 -10.30 4.39
N ALA A 555 3.03 -11.35 4.58
CA ALA A 555 2.61 -12.75 4.53
C ALA A 555 1.58 -13.13 5.62
N LEU A 556 1.58 -12.46 6.78
CA LEU A 556 0.59 -12.63 7.86
C LEU A 556 -0.78 -12.03 7.50
N ASN A 557 -0.84 -11.21 6.45
CA ASN A 557 -2.02 -10.43 6.04
C ASN A 557 -2.54 -10.75 4.63
N THR A 558 -1.96 -11.76 3.96
CA THR A 558 -2.34 -12.23 2.62
C THR A 558 -3.04 -13.59 2.74
N ASP A 559 -4.18 -13.82 2.08
CA ASP A 559 -4.98 -15.05 2.29
C ASP A 559 -4.51 -16.29 1.49
N SER A 560 -3.86 -16.10 0.35
CA SER A 560 -3.33 -17.19 -0.49
C SER A 560 -2.07 -16.72 -1.20
N PHE A 561 -1.06 -17.59 -1.28
CA PHE A 561 0.16 -17.30 -2.03
C PHE A 561 0.02 -17.48 -3.55
N GLU A 562 -0.98 -18.23 -4.04
CA GLU A 562 -1.08 -18.60 -5.47
C GLU A 562 -1.16 -17.36 -6.40
N ASN A 563 -1.91 -16.33 -5.99
CA ASN A 563 -1.99 -15.05 -6.70
C ASN A 563 -0.66 -14.27 -6.73
N GLY A 564 0.33 -14.68 -5.94
CA GLY A 564 1.66 -14.07 -5.85
C GLY A 564 2.75 -14.78 -6.65
N ILE A 565 2.46 -15.91 -7.30
CA ILE A 565 3.47 -16.76 -7.97
C ILE A 565 4.22 -16.00 -9.07
N GLU A 566 3.52 -15.36 -10.01
CA GLU A 566 4.16 -14.59 -11.10
C GLU A 566 4.99 -13.43 -10.56
N ASN A 567 4.48 -12.69 -9.57
CA ASN A 567 5.20 -11.60 -8.93
C ASN A 567 6.46 -12.09 -8.20
N ARG A 568 6.41 -13.32 -7.64
CA ARG A 568 7.57 -13.96 -7.03
C ARG A 568 8.61 -14.36 -8.08
N MET A 569 8.19 -14.93 -9.22
CA MET A 569 9.06 -15.23 -10.36
C MET A 569 9.73 -13.96 -10.90
N LYS A 570 8.95 -12.92 -11.22
CA LYS A 570 9.45 -11.61 -11.69
C LYS A 570 10.44 -11.00 -10.69
N ARG A 571 10.18 -11.11 -9.37
CA ARG A 571 11.09 -10.63 -8.31
C ARG A 571 12.39 -11.42 -8.20
N PHE A 572 12.44 -12.69 -8.62
CA PHE A 572 13.62 -13.54 -8.48
C PHE A 572 14.26 -13.99 -9.78
N SER A 573 13.76 -13.57 -10.94
CA SER A 573 14.30 -13.85 -12.28
C SER A 573 15.84 -13.79 -12.36
N TYR A 574 16.47 -12.74 -11.83
CA TYR A 574 17.94 -12.58 -11.80
C TYR A 574 18.70 -13.69 -11.04
N LEU A 575 18.06 -14.39 -10.10
CA LEU A 575 18.62 -15.56 -9.43
C LEU A 575 18.29 -16.83 -10.21
N LEU A 576 17.06 -16.96 -10.71
CA LEU A 576 16.63 -18.12 -11.49
C LEU A 576 17.50 -18.32 -12.75
N SER A 577 17.80 -17.23 -13.46
CA SER A 577 18.69 -17.23 -14.64
C SER A 577 20.16 -17.50 -14.33
N GLU A 578 20.58 -17.43 -13.06
CA GLU A 578 21.96 -17.72 -12.61
C GLU A 578 22.06 -19.11 -11.92
N GLY A 579 21.03 -19.95 -12.12
CA GLY A 579 20.98 -21.34 -11.66
C GLY A 579 20.63 -21.53 -10.18
N TYR A 580 20.09 -20.51 -9.52
CA TYR A 580 19.55 -20.66 -8.17
C TYR A 580 18.07 -21.09 -8.21
N ALA A 581 17.70 -22.04 -7.36
CA ALA A 581 16.30 -22.39 -7.11
C ALA A 581 15.83 -21.71 -5.81
N ILE A 582 14.68 -21.01 -5.84
CA ILE A 582 14.13 -20.35 -4.65
C ILE A 582 13.08 -21.27 -4.01
N ILE A 583 13.29 -21.65 -2.76
CA ILE A 583 12.37 -22.51 -2.00
C ILE A 583 11.62 -21.66 -0.98
N HIS A 584 10.32 -21.49 -1.21
CA HIS A 584 9.40 -20.75 -0.35
C HIS A 584 8.43 -21.71 0.35
N PRO A 585 8.77 -22.23 1.54
CA PRO A 585 7.80 -22.91 2.39
C PRO A 585 6.77 -21.90 2.93
N ILE A 586 5.52 -22.33 3.04
CA ILE A 586 4.44 -21.54 3.62
C ILE A 586 4.44 -21.75 5.14
N TYR A 587 5.17 -20.88 5.83
CA TYR A 587 5.32 -20.91 7.29
C TYR A 587 3.98 -20.78 8.02
N LYS A 588 3.88 -21.39 9.20
CA LYS A 588 2.69 -21.31 10.06
C LYS A 588 2.19 -19.87 10.24
N SER A 589 0.87 -19.66 10.25
CA SER A 589 0.23 -18.33 10.32
C SER A 589 0.43 -17.40 9.11
N THR A 590 1.07 -17.86 8.02
CA THR A 590 1.16 -17.09 6.75
C THR A 590 0.26 -17.68 5.65
N TYR A 591 -0.18 -16.84 4.72
CA TYR A 591 -0.94 -17.24 3.53
C TYR A 591 -2.12 -18.19 3.84
N GLU A 592 -2.25 -19.31 3.13
CA GLU A 592 -3.29 -20.33 3.36
C GLU A 592 -3.22 -21.02 4.75
N ARG A 593 -2.18 -20.76 5.55
CA ARG A 593 -2.00 -21.28 6.92
C ARG A 593 -2.24 -20.24 8.02
N ARG A 594 -2.87 -19.09 7.71
CA ARG A 594 -3.26 -18.05 8.68
C ARG A 594 -4.22 -18.57 9.75
N ASN A 595 -3.86 -18.38 11.02
CA ASN A 595 -4.72 -18.68 12.16
C ASN A 595 -4.28 -17.96 13.46
N ASP A 596 -3.05 -18.22 13.92
CA ASP A 596 -2.66 -18.04 15.33
C ASP A 596 -2.00 -16.68 15.61
N ILE A 597 -1.18 -16.20 14.68
CA ILE A 597 -0.40 -14.96 14.81
C ILE A 597 -0.89 -13.89 13.83
N LYS A 598 -0.96 -12.63 14.30
CA LYS A 598 -1.40 -11.45 13.55
C LYS A 598 -0.35 -10.34 13.42
N SER A 599 0.80 -10.52 14.06
CA SER A 599 1.90 -9.56 14.15
C SER A 599 3.24 -10.30 14.09
N ASP A 600 4.22 -9.73 13.42
CA ASP A 600 5.60 -10.18 13.38
C ASP A 600 6.40 -9.76 14.63
N TYR A 601 5.89 -8.79 15.39
CA TYR A 601 6.53 -8.29 16.60
C TYR A 601 6.53 -9.32 17.74
N PRO A 602 7.64 -9.41 18.51
CA PRO A 602 7.70 -10.23 19.71
C PRO A 602 6.68 -9.84 20.78
N ASP A 603 6.12 -10.85 21.46
CA ASP A 603 5.34 -10.68 22.69
C ASP A 603 5.66 -11.77 23.73
N GLU A 604 5.25 -11.54 24.99
CA GLU A 604 5.56 -12.44 26.11
C GLU A 604 4.59 -13.64 26.23
N THR A 605 3.68 -13.85 25.28
CA THR A 605 2.71 -14.94 25.33
C THR A 605 3.32 -16.30 24.96
N ASP A 606 2.69 -17.38 25.43
CA ASP A 606 2.99 -18.72 24.91
C ASP A 606 2.55 -18.89 23.44
N GLY A 607 1.63 -18.06 22.94
CA GLY A 607 1.21 -18.05 21.54
C GLY A 607 2.36 -17.69 20.60
N TYR A 608 2.98 -16.54 20.82
CA TYR A 608 4.15 -16.10 20.05
C TYR A 608 5.31 -17.10 20.17
N LYS A 609 5.64 -17.56 21.38
CA LYS A 609 6.67 -18.59 21.59
C LYS A 609 6.42 -19.86 20.77
N ASN A 610 5.21 -20.41 20.85
CA ASN A 610 4.88 -21.64 20.13
C ASN A 610 4.88 -21.43 18.61
N ALA A 611 4.52 -20.24 18.12
CA ALA A 611 4.61 -19.89 16.71
C ALA A 611 6.07 -19.81 16.21
N VAL A 612 6.98 -19.17 16.96
CA VAL A 612 8.42 -19.15 16.62
C VAL A 612 9.00 -20.55 16.55
N ILE A 613 8.67 -21.43 17.50
CA ILE A 613 9.08 -22.84 17.49
C ILE A 613 8.54 -23.56 16.24
N LYS A 614 7.28 -23.31 15.85
CA LYS A 614 6.69 -23.85 14.62
C LYS A 614 7.36 -23.32 13.36
N TRP A 615 7.73 -22.03 13.29
CA TRP A 615 8.48 -21.45 12.16
C TRP A 615 9.87 -22.08 12.01
N GLY A 616 10.59 -22.28 13.12
CA GLY A 616 11.88 -22.97 13.08
C GLY A 616 11.77 -24.44 12.69
N LYS A 617 10.69 -25.12 13.10
CA LYS A 617 10.38 -26.48 12.65
C LYS A 617 10.01 -26.54 11.16
N ASP A 618 9.19 -25.62 10.65
CA ASP A 618 8.86 -25.51 9.23
C ASP A 618 10.13 -25.25 8.39
N TYR A 619 11.03 -24.38 8.87
CA TYR A 619 12.33 -24.09 8.25
C TYR A 619 13.21 -25.35 8.16
N LYS A 620 13.48 -26.03 9.28
CA LYS A 620 14.25 -27.30 9.30
C LYS A 620 13.62 -28.36 8.40
N ARG A 621 12.28 -28.40 8.34
CA ARG A 621 11.50 -29.34 7.53
C ARG A 621 11.53 -29.05 6.04
N ALA A 622 11.57 -27.78 5.66
CA ALA A 622 11.81 -27.37 4.28
C ALA A 622 13.24 -27.73 3.83
N ILE A 623 14.24 -27.64 4.72
CA ILE A 623 15.60 -28.12 4.41
C ILE A 623 15.63 -29.65 4.26
N ASP A 624 14.90 -30.42 5.09
CA ASP A 624 14.74 -31.87 4.89
C ASP A 624 14.15 -32.21 3.50
N TYR A 625 13.25 -31.36 2.99
CA TYR A 625 12.67 -31.51 1.66
C TYR A 625 13.69 -31.20 0.56
N ILE A 626 14.48 -30.13 0.69
CA ILE A 626 15.57 -29.80 -0.27
C ILE A 626 16.59 -30.94 -0.31
N GLU A 627 17.01 -31.47 0.85
CA GLU A 627 17.90 -32.64 0.98
C GLU A 627 17.32 -33.92 0.32
N SER A 628 16.00 -34.00 0.14
CA SER A 628 15.32 -35.14 -0.51
C SER A 628 15.23 -35.05 -2.03
N ARG A 629 15.71 -33.95 -2.64
CA ARG A 629 15.74 -33.75 -4.08
C ARG A 629 17.13 -34.04 -4.63
N ASP A 630 17.19 -34.83 -5.71
CA ASP A 630 18.42 -35.16 -6.43
C ASP A 630 18.88 -34.05 -7.40
N ASP A 631 18.05 -33.01 -7.59
CA ASP A 631 18.33 -31.86 -8.43
C ASP A 631 18.78 -30.59 -7.66
N MET A 632 19.16 -30.72 -6.39
CA MET A 632 19.57 -29.61 -5.52
C MET A 632 20.98 -29.82 -4.96
N ASP A 633 21.82 -28.78 -5.01
CA ASP A 633 23.16 -28.78 -4.41
C ASP A 633 23.12 -28.30 -2.96
N MET A 634 23.11 -29.25 -2.02
CA MET A 634 23.10 -28.96 -0.58
C MET A 634 24.38 -28.29 -0.06
N ASP A 635 25.50 -28.37 -0.78
CA ASP A 635 26.73 -27.65 -0.44
C ASP A 635 26.70 -26.18 -0.87
N LYS A 636 25.61 -25.75 -1.54
CA LYS A 636 25.34 -24.35 -1.94
C LYS A 636 24.07 -23.78 -1.32
N LEU A 637 23.46 -24.49 -0.35
CA LEU A 637 22.24 -24.04 0.33
C LEU A 637 22.45 -22.69 1.02
N SER A 638 21.71 -21.68 0.56
CA SER A 638 21.79 -20.31 1.05
C SER A 638 20.45 -19.84 1.64
N TYR A 639 20.46 -18.83 2.50
CA TYR A 639 19.24 -18.26 3.08
C TYR A 639 18.99 -16.83 2.59
N TYR A 640 17.75 -16.51 2.20
CA TYR A 640 17.33 -15.14 1.90
C TYR A 640 16.10 -14.73 2.71
N GLY A 641 16.29 -13.78 3.64
CA GLY A 641 15.22 -13.24 4.50
C GLY A 641 14.98 -11.77 4.22
N ILE A 642 13.71 -11.35 4.24
CA ILE A 642 13.29 -9.96 4.01
C ILE A 642 12.52 -9.45 5.21
N SER A 643 12.89 -8.28 5.76
CA SER A 643 12.17 -7.63 6.85
C SER A 643 12.04 -8.58 8.06
N TRP A 644 10.82 -8.94 8.47
CA TRP A 644 10.53 -10.04 9.40
C TRP A 644 11.35 -11.31 9.14
N GLY A 645 11.54 -11.72 7.88
CA GLY A 645 12.41 -12.82 7.50
C GLY A 645 13.88 -12.58 7.84
N GLY A 646 14.40 -11.39 7.56
CA GLY A 646 15.76 -11.01 7.94
C GLY A 646 15.97 -10.97 9.46
N SER A 647 14.94 -10.58 10.20
CA SER A 647 14.92 -10.54 11.66
C SER A 647 14.82 -11.94 12.30
N ILE A 648 13.90 -12.81 11.85
CA ILE A 648 13.77 -14.18 12.38
C ILE A 648 14.96 -15.07 12.01
N ALA A 649 15.74 -14.70 10.99
CA ALA A 649 17.01 -15.35 10.65
C ALA A 649 17.99 -15.42 11.84
N ASN A 650 17.92 -14.46 12.78
CA ASN A 650 18.68 -14.49 14.03
C ASN A 650 18.51 -15.82 14.79
N ILE A 651 17.32 -16.43 14.72
CA ILE A 651 17.00 -17.74 15.29
C ILE A 651 17.26 -18.85 14.26
N LEU A 652 16.71 -18.72 13.03
CA LEU A 652 16.74 -19.81 12.04
C LEU A 652 18.16 -20.25 11.66
N LEU A 653 19.09 -19.30 11.53
CA LEU A 653 20.49 -19.59 11.17
C LEU A 653 21.34 -20.11 12.34
N ALA A 654 20.79 -20.16 13.56
CA ALA A 654 21.45 -20.68 14.76
C ALA A 654 20.95 -22.09 15.17
N ILE A 655 19.81 -22.54 14.63
CA ILE A 655 19.17 -23.83 14.99
C ILE A 655 19.41 -24.96 13.97
N ASP A 656 20.01 -24.66 12.80
CA ASP A 656 20.33 -25.63 11.76
C ASP A 656 21.58 -25.23 10.98
N ASP A 657 22.59 -26.12 10.97
CA ASP A 657 23.93 -25.84 10.46
C ASP A 657 24.10 -26.21 8.96
N ARG A 658 23.01 -26.54 8.25
CA ARG A 658 23.03 -26.94 6.83
C ARG A 658 23.20 -25.77 5.87
N VAL A 659 22.69 -24.59 6.20
CA VAL A 659 22.85 -23.36 5.38
C VAL A 659 24.32 -22.90 5.40
N LYS A 660 24.82 -22.45 4.24
CA LYS A 660 26.24 -22.12 4.02
C LYS A 660 26.54 -20.61 4.02
N ASN A 661 25.58 -19.78 3.62
CA ASN A 661 25.65 -18.32 3.69
C ASN A 661 24.24 -17.72 3.75
N SER A 662 24.12 -16.45 4.14
CA SER A 662 22.83 -15.75 4.13
C SER A 662 22.90 -14.31 3.61
N ILE A 663 21.75 -13.85 3.11
CA ILE A 663 21.47 -12.47 2.74
C ILE A 663 20.22 -12.03 3.52
N LEU A 664 20.36 -10.94 4.28
CA LEU A 664 19.34 -10.38 5.17
C LEU A 664 19.00 -8.98 4.66
N TYR A 665 17.85 -8.85 4.00
CA TYR A 665 17.42 -7.61 3.37
C TYR A 665 16.47 -6.85 4.31
N VAL A 666 16.81 -5.58 4.60
CA VAL A 666 16.13 -4.67 5.53
C VAL A 666 15.82 -5.33 6.88
N ALA A 667 16.89 -5.82 7.54
CA ALA A 667 16.83 -6.63 8.75
C ALA A 667 17.33 -5.88 10.00
N GLY A 668 16.85 -6.30 11.18
CA GLY A 668 17.31 -5.84 12.49
C GLY A 668 16.79 -6.76 13.60
N ILE A 669 16.96 -6.34 14.87
CA ILE A 669 16.35 -6.98 16.04
C ILE A 669 15.30 -6.00 16.62
N GLU A 670 14.08 -6.47 16.86
CA GLU A 670 13.01 -5.66 17.46
C GLU A 670 13.22 -5.47 18.97
N PHE A 671 12.78 -4.32 19.50
CA PHE A 671 12.99 -3.96 20.90
C PHE A 671 12.07 -4.68 21.89
N GLN A 672 10.92 -5.17 21.41
CA GLN A 672 9.89 -5.79 22.24
C GLN A 672 10.41 -7.04 22.94
N THR A 673 10.01 -7.21 24.20
CA THR A 673 10.36 -8.40 24.99
C THR A 673 9.47 -9.58 24.64
N CYS A 674 10.06 -10.78 24.64
CA CYS A 674 9.34 -12.04 24.56
C CYS A 674 9.95 -13.06 25.52
N LYS A 675 9.43 -14.28 25.52
CA LYS A 675 10.03 -15.37 26.31
C LYS A 675 11.45 -15.66 25.82
N LYS A 676 12.40 -15.81 26.75
CA LYS A 676 13.83 -15.87 26.44
C LYS A 676 14.19 -16.99 25.47
N GLU A 677 13.51 -18.12 25.57
CA GLU A 677 13.68 -19.25 24.68
C GLU A 677 13.38 -18.96 23.19
N VAL A 678 12.73 -17.84 22.85
CA VAL A 678 12.45 -17.40 21.47
C VAL A 678 12.90 -15.97 21.19
N ASP A 679 13.75 -15.40 22.05
CA ASP A 679 14.29 -14.06 21.89
C ASP A 679 15.53 -14.06 21.00
N LYS A 680 15.40 -13.41 19.83
CA LYS A 680 16.39 -13.30 18.75
C LYS A 680 17.77 -12.86 19.25
N PHE A 681 17.82 -12.02 20.29
CA PHE A 681 19.07 -11.55 20.89
C PHE A 681 19.99 -12.72 21.31
N TYR A 682 19.45 -13.72 22.01
CA TYR A 682 20.25 -14.84 22.55
C TYR A 682 20.75 -15.82 21.47
N TYR A 683 20.21 -15.76 20.25
CA TYR A 683 20.61 -16.60 19.12
C TYR A 683 21.61 -15.91 18.18
N THR A 684 21.55 -14.58 18.06
CA THR A 684 22.34 -13.79 17.07
C THR A 684 23.84 -14.11 17.10
N SER A 685 24.43 -14.19 18.30
CA SER A 685 25.85 -14.52 18.53
C SER A 685 26.29 -15.94 18.15
N ARG A 686 25.33 -16.83 17.90
CA ARG A 686 25.53 -18.24 17.54
C ARG A 686 25.60 -18.44 16.02
N ILE A 687 25.14 -17.48 15.21
CA ILE A 687 25.30 -17.49 13.76
C ILE A 687 26.79 -17.38 13.44
N LYS A 688 27.37 -18.39 12.79
CA LYS A 688 28.79 -18.42 12.36
C LYS A 688 29.01 -18.39 10.86
N ILE A 689 27.96 -18.67 10.08
CA ILE A 689 28.01 -18.64 8.61
C ILE A 689 28.21 -17.21 8.10
N PRO A 690 28.72 -17.01 6.88
CA PRO A 690 28.73 -15.73 6.21
C PRO A 690 27.36 -15.02 6.14
N VAL A 691 27.32 -13.72 6.44
CA VAL A 691 26.10 -12.90 6.44
C VAL A 691 26.27 -11.57 5.69
N LEU A 692 25.43 -11.33 4.68
CA LEU A 692 25.26 -10.02 4.07
C LEU A 692 23.99 -9.33 4.62
N MET A 693 24.13 -8.17 5.25
CA MET A 693 23.02 -7.26 5.57
C MET A 693 22.95 -6.12 4.55
N VAL A 694 21.74 -5.83 4.04
CA VAL A 694 21.49 -4.75 3.07
C VAL A 694 20.26 -3.96 3.50
N ASN A 695 20.46 -2.72 3.96
CA ASN A 695 19.49 -1.94 4.72
C ASN A 695 19.33 -0.50 4.20
N GLY A 696 18.23 0.15 4.60
CA GLY A 696 18.07 1.60 4.48
C GLY A 696 18.34 2.31 5.82
N LYS A 697 18.88 3.52 5.75
CA LYS A 697 19.23 4.38 6.89
C LYS A 697 17.99 4.95 7.60
N TYR A 698 16.91 5.17 6.87
CA TYR A 698 15.65 5.75 7.36
C TYR A 698 14.59 4.66 7.63
N ASP A 699 15.04 3.44 7.90
CA ASP A 699 14.16 2.30 8.16
C ASP A 699 13.39 2.50 9.48
N HIS A 700 12.06 2.61 9.37
CA HIS A 700 11.15 2.87 10.49
C HIS A 700 10.66 1.58 11.18
N PHE A 701 11.14 0.40 10.76
CA PHE A 701 10.96 -0.86 11.49
C PHE A 701 12.23 -1.22 12.25
N PHE A 702 13.39 -1.05 11.62
CA PHE A 702 14.70 -1.37 12.18
C PHE A 702 15.62 -0.14 12.13
N PRO A 703 15.60 0.76 13.14
CA PRO A 703 16.46 1.94 13.15
C PRO A 703 17.95 1.57 13.11
N LEU A 704 18.75 2.37 12.40
CA LEU A 704 20.15 2.05 12.11
C LEU A 704 20.99 1.81 13.37
N GLU A 705 21.03 2.78 14.28
CA GLU A 705 21.92 2.76 15.45
C GLU A 705 21.49 1.79 16.56
N THR A 706 20.18 1.60 16.74
CA THR A 706 19.62 0.83 17.87
C THR A 706 19.19 -0.58 17.50
N SER A 707 18.97 -0.89 16.21
CA SER A 707 18.54 -2.21 15.75
C SER A 707 19.51 -2.86 14.75
N GLN A 708 19.84 -2.18 13.65
CA GLN A 708 20.66 -2.76 12.57
C GLN A 708 22.12 -2.96 12.99
N ILE A 709 22.76 -1.91 13.51
CA ILE A 709 24.16 -1.92 13.94
C ILE A 709 24.39 -2.89 15.11
N PRO A 710 23.52 -2.94 16.15
CA PRO A 710 23.63 -3.93 17.22
C PRO A 710 23.52 -5.37 16.70
N MET A 711 22.55 -5.66 15.83
CA MET A 711 22.44 -6.98 15.19
C MET A 711 23.75 -7.37 14.48
N PHE A 712 24.27 -6.51 13.60
CA PHE A 712 25.49 -6.78 12.84
C PHE A 712 26.73 -6.99 13.73
N LYS A 713 26.86 -6.21 14.81
CA LYS A 713 27.95 -6.34 15.79
C LYS A 713 27.83 -7.61 16.62
N LEU A 714 26.61 -8.05 16.93
CA LEU A 714 26.35 -9.27 17.71
C LEU A 714 26.51 -10.55 16.90
N LEU A 715 26.50 -10.50 15.57
CA LEU A 715 26.73 -11.67 14.71
C LEU A 715 28.04 -12.37 15.07
N GLY A 716 27.93 -13.67 15.31
CA GLY A 716 29.07 -14.53 15.63
C GLY A 716 29.99 -14.84 14.44
N THR A 717 29.63 -14.41 13.24
CA THR A 717 30.32 -14.53 11.95
C THR A 717 31.66 -13.78 11.93
N PRO A 718 32.74 -14.33 11.32
CA PRO A 718 34.00 -13.63 11.12
C PRO A 718 33.84 -12.30 10.35
N GLU A 719 34.68 -11.30 10.65
CA GLU A 719 34.58 -9.94 10.05
C GLU A 719 34.86 -9.92 8.54
N GLU A 720 35.66 -10.86 8.04
CA GLU A 720 35.91 -11.11 6.61
C GLU A 720 34.67 -11.65 5.87
N ASP A 721 33.76 -12.28 6.61
CA ASP A 721 32.60 -13.01 6.11
C ASP A 721 31.26 -12.38 6.49
N LYS A 722 31.26 -11.18 7.08
CA LYS A 722 30.07 -10.34 7.19
C LYS A 722 30.23 -8.96 6.56
N LYS A 723 29.15 -8.44 5.98
CA LYS A 723 29.06 -7.08 5.43
C LYS A 723 27.71 -6.45 5.73
N HIS A 724 27.71 -5.14 5.97
CA HIS A 724 26.50 -4.33 6.15
C HIS A 724 26.58 -3.15 5.19
N TYR A 725 25.65 -3.10 4.23
CA TYR A 725 25.50 -1.97 3.31
C TYR A 725 24.24 -1.18 3.67
N VAL A 726 24.39 0.13 3.83
CA VAL A 726 23.32 1.05 4.23
C VAL A 726 23.15 2.11 3.16
N TYR A 727 21.91 2.34 2.73
CA TYR A 727 21.55 3.32 1.70
C TYR A 727 20.67 4.43 2.29
N GLU A 728 20.68 5.63 1.69
CA GLU A 728 19.85 6.77 2.12
C GLU A 728 18.37 6.59 1.69
N THR A 729 17.75 5.51 2.19
CA THR A 729 16.40 5.03 1.86
C THR A 729 15.65 4.58 3.12
N GLY A 730 14.32 4.39 3.01
CA GLY A 730 13.47 3.85 4.07
C GLY A 730 13.61 2.33 4.23
N HIS A 731 12.51 1.61 4.46
CA HIS A 731 12.48 0.14 4.56
C HIS A 731 12.62 -0.58 3.18
N TYR A 732 13.59 -0.16 2.38
CA TYR A 732 13.99 -0.74 1.10
C TYR A 732 15.41 -0.30 0.70
N VAL A 733 16.01 -0.94 -0.31
CA VAL A 733 17.27 -0.53 -0.98
C VAL A 733 17.03 -0.45 -2.50
N PRO A 734 17.73 0.41 -3.27
CA PRO A 734 17.62 0.45 -4.72
C PRO A 734 17.81 -0.93 -5.37
N ARG A 735 16.97 -1.24 -6.36
CA ARG A 735 16.81 -2.60 -6.88
C ARG A 735 18.09 -3.15 -7.52
N ASP A 736 18.79 -2.34 -8.29
CA ASP A 736 19.99 -2.75 -9.03
C ASP A 736 21.17 -3.03 -8.07
N GLU A 737 21.30 -2.21 -7.03
CA GLU A 737 22.26 -2.38 -5.95
C GLU A 737 22.01 -3.67 -5.15
N LEU A 738 20.74 -3.96 -4.82
CA LEU A 738 20.36 -5.23 -4.21
C LEU A 738 20.69 -6.43 -5.11
N ILE A 739 20.40 -6.37 -6.41
CA ILE A 739 20.71 -7.45 -7.38
C ILE A 739 22.22 -7.70 -7.42
N LYS A 740 23.01 -6.64 -7.57
CA LYS A 740 24.47 -6.68 -7.63
C LYS A 740 25.06 -7.29 -6.37
N LEU A 741 24.75 -6.72 -5.20
CA LEU A 741 25.28 -7.21 -3.91
C LEU A 741 24.90 -8.66 -3.62
N HIS A 742 23.67 -9.07 -3.95
CA HIS A 742 23.20 -10.44 -3.75
C HIS A 742 23.93 -11.43 -4.65
N LEU A 743 24.09 -11.12 -5.94
CA LEU A 743 24.82 -11.99 -6.88
C LEU A 743 26.31 -12.06 -6.55
N ASP A 744 26.96 -10.94 -6.24
CA ASP A 744 28.37 -10.89 -5.86
C ASP A 744 28.63 -11.69 -4.57
N TRP A 745 27.72 -11.64 -3.61
CA TRP A 745 27.81 -12.39 -2.35
C TRP A 745 27.67 -13.89 -2.55
N LEU A 746 26.62 -14.34 -3.26
CA LEU A 746 26.44 -15.76 -3.57
C LEU A 746 27.64 -16.29 -4.35
N LYS A 747 28.12 -15.56 -5.36
CA LYS A 747 29.31 -15.93 -6.15
C LYS A 747 30.59 -16.04 -5.32
N LYS A 748 30.75 -15.30 -4.21
CA LYS A 748 31.89 -15.44 -3.28
C LYS A 748 31.92 -16.79 -2.57
N TYR A 749 30.77 -17.38 -2.24
CA TYR A 749 30.67 -18.65 -1.49
C TYR A 749 30.19 -19.84 -2.34
N ASP A 750 29.84 -19.59 -3.61
CA ASP A 750 29.61 -20.61 -4.62
C ASP A 750 30.92 -21.26 -5.11
N THR A 751 32.08 -20.64 -4.88
CA THR A 751 33.41 -21.23 -5.15
C THR A 751 33.94 -22.02 -3.95
#